data_AF-A0A6P8ZA87-F1
#
_entry.id   AF-A0A6P8ZA87-F1
#
_cell.length_a   1.000
_cell.length_b   1.000
_cell.length_c   1.000
_cell.angle_alpha   90.00
_cell.angle_beta   90.00
_cell.angle_gamma   90.00
#
_symmetry.space_group_name_H-M   'P 1'
#
loop_
_entity.id
_entity.type
_entity.pdbx_description
1 polymer ?
#
loop_
_entity_poly.entity_id
_entity_poly.type
_entity_poly.pdbx_seq_one_letter_code
_entity_poly.pdbx_strand_id
1 'polypeptide(L)'
;MGNESKRSRCKWGLVVGVVATLCAGAALGAGVFYLLRHLESTSGDAEAATRHAPSASDLLYVFHRPAEPIFTLRGHDRNVAFDVPVSYLPARYVSLAAEIRDSAARGPGRRLIQVPDLPMPAERFADINGILPFRSPFTRSAPIYLRLVIRFWHFFQESKSVPELLARAVWARLHYNPEMILDALMLAMLRSPFEAVKDVQLPELPQYIPELYTDDEFFAKAREEMHLVAEKDRVAVPVVRNLAKDDEAVLWYFREDVHFHVFHWKWHVVYPAGSDDDEYVDLPRRGELFVHLHRQFTARYNAERFTNGLPAVLPMDVHEPLPKGYFPKMVHLHGEKGTIGRQANTSLLPLAKFIQNHDSQRALYDQVLKQGYVTYSNGTRVNLVGIEGLDIISNLLEGNSLLSPNYDYYGNVHNDLHANLAFAADPLHEYKESFALTSYITTVAKDPAFFNIHQLMDDLYEKYKIKLAPYSTDEVTPLPAVTLQSVSVRTAGLSQDNALRTYMQQTDLDVSMGLDYTPPGRQYARFTHLQHRRFDYVLQVLNNESQDRKVFVRLFLLMTEDENGSPLDLDFQRRFSMQLDTFEATLSPGANTVRRSSVDSALTIDNDAIYTPQPSVAEIRRRNACRCGWPSGLLLPRGSPAGTPYKLLAMVTDFAQDRAPKAASEQCSDGWLLCGVPGSTHYPDVRAMGFPLDRPFRAAVKTLGDFLTPNMAVADVVVQFENTTEPPTALLPGGASTSWMP
;
A
#
# COMPACT_ATOMS: atom_id res chain seq x y z
N MET A 1 52.35 11.88 88.27
CA MET A 1 51.79 13.20 87.94
C MET A 1 51.20 13.09 86.53
N GLY A 2 49.93 13.30 86.22
CA GLY A 2 48.75 13.62 87.05
C GLY A 2 47.76 14.46 86.24
N ASN A 3 46.49 14.01 86.08
CA ASN A 3 45.34 14.67 85.41
C ASN A 3 45.57 15.16 83.95
N GLU A 4 44.62 15.23 83.01
CA GLU A 4 43.21 14.83 82.89
C GLU A 4 42.91 14.67 81.35
N SER A 5 41.74 14.30 80.81
CA SER A 5 40.37 14.13 81.34
C SER A 5 39.66 12.94 80.65
N LYS A 6 38.31 12.90 80.67
CA LYS A 6 37.45 11.99 79.89
C LYS A 6 36.14 12.69 79.52
N ARG A 7 35.53 12.26 78.39
CA ARG A 7 34.10 12.33 77.95
C ARG A 7 33.78 13.29 76.78
N SER A 8 33.36 12.72 75.63
CA SER A 8 32.22 13.22 74.81
C SER A 8 31.93 12.40 73.52
N ARG A 9 31.78 11.07 73.58
CA ARG A 9 31.26 10.26 72.44
C ARG A 9 30.26 9.18 72.85
N CYS A 10 29.07 9.58 73.33
CA CYS A 10 27.94 8.65 73.48
C CYS A 10 26.58 9.38 73.67
N LYS A 11 26.09 10.14 72.66
CA LYS A 11 24.72 10.71 72.69
C LYS A 11 24.03 10.90 71.32
N TRP A 12 24.68 10.61 70.19
CA TRP A 12 24.10 10.80 68.85
C TRP A 12 23.44 9.56 68.22
N GLY A 13 23.71 8.35 68.72
CA GLY A 13 23.15 7.12 68.15
C GLY A 13 21.67 6.85 68.46
N LEU A 14 21.14 7.37 69.57
CA LEU A 14 19.78 7.04 70.02
C LEU A 14 18.69 7.91 69.37
N VAL A 15 19.01 9.14 68.97
CA VAL A 15 18.03 10.09 68.41
C VAL A 15 17.70 9.76 66.94
N VAL A 16 18.70 9.33 66.17
CA VAL A 16 18.53 8.97 64.75
C VAL A 16 17.66 7.71 64.59
N GLY A 17 17.81 6.72 65.49
CA GLY A 17 17.01 5.50 65.46
C GLY A 17 15.50 5.77 65.65
N VAL A 18 15.13 6.54 66.67
CA VAL A 18 13.72 6.80 67.01
C VAL A 18 13.01 7.62 65.93
N VAL A 19 13.70 8.61 65.32
CA VAL A 19 13.14 9.40 64.21
C VAL A 19 12.94 8.53 62.96
N ALA A 20 13.88 7.64 62.64
CA ALA A 20 13.74 6.72 61.50
C ALA A 20 12.55 5.75 61.66
N THR A 21 12.32 5.21 62.86
CA THR A 21 11.16 4.31 63.10
C THR A 21 9.82 5.06 63.04
N LEU A 22 9.76 6.30 63.53
CA LEU A 22 8.55 7.13 63.44
C LEU A 22 8.23 7.56 62.01
N CYS A 23 9.23 7.94 61.20
CA CYS A 23 9.03 8.26 59.79
C CYS A 23 8.61 7.04 58.97
N ALA A 24 9.17 5.85 59.25
CA ALA A 24 8.74 4.61 58.60
C ALA A 24 7.29 4.24 58.94
N GLY A 25 6.89 4.38 60.21
CA GLY A 25 5.50 4.17 60.64
C GLY A 25 4.52 5.16 60.02
N ALA A 26 4.91 6.44 59.89
CA ALA A 26 4.09 7.46 59.23
C ALA A 26 3.97 7.25 57.72
N ALA A 27 5.04 6.83 57.04
CA ALA A 27 5.03 6.53 55.60
C ALA A 27 4.20 5.28 55.28
N LEU A 28 4.30 4.22 56.09
CA LEU A 28 3.42 3.05 55.99
C LEU A 28 1.96 3.41 56.29
N GLY A 29 1.71 4.20 57.34
CA GLY A 29 0.36 4.68 57.68
C GLY A 29 -0.26 5.52 56.57
N ALA A 30 0.48 6.46 55.98
CA ALA A 30 0.01 7.29 54.88
C ALA A 30 -0.12 6.53 53.56
N GLY A 31 0.78 5.59 53.25
CA GLY A 31 0.67 4.71 52.08
C GLY A 31 -0.52 3.76 52.17
N VAL A 32 -0.78 3.18 53.34
CA VAL A 32 -1.96 2.35 53.61
C VAL A 32 -3.24 3.18 53.61
N PHE A 33 -3.24 4.41 54.17
CA PHE A 33 -4.41 5.30 54.04
C PHE A 33 -4.63 5.78 52.60
N TYR A 34 -3.59 6.00 51.80
CA TYR A 34 -3.74 6.37 50.38
C TYR A 34 -4.30 5.18 49.56
N LEU A 35 -3.79 3.96 49.77
CA LEU A 35 -4.38 2.75 49.18
C LEU A 35 -5.81 2.52 49.65
N LEU A 36 -6.10 2.60 50.96
CA LEU A 36 -7.45 2.41 51.49
C LEU A 36 -8.42 3.47 50.98
N ARG A 37 -8.00 4.73 50.83
CA ARG A 37 -8.86 5.79 50.28
C ARG A 37 -9.05 5.69 48.75
N HIS A 38 -8.13 5.06 48.02
CA HIS A 38 -8.32 4.67 46.62
C HIS A 38 -9.19 3.39 46.48
N LEU A 39 -9.12 2.47 47.44
CA LEU A 39 -9.97 1.28 47.48
C LEU A 39 -11.42 1.63 47.90
N GLU A 40 -11.60 2.52 48.88
CA GLU A 40 -12.88 3.09 49.26
C GLU A 40 -13.46 4.06 48.21
N SER A 41 -12.64 4.65 47.32
CA SER A 41 -13.12 5.39 46.15
C SER A 41 -13.37 4.51 44.91
N THR A 42 -13.12 3.20 45.00
CA THR A 42 -13.42 2.22 43.94
C THR A 42 -14.45 1.16 44.36
N SER A 43 -15.02 1.29 45.56
CA SER A 43 -16.18 0.53 46.04
C SER A 43 -17.52 1.25 45.83
N GLY A 44 -17.61 2.16 44.87
CA GLY A 44 -18.90 2.45 44.22
C GLY A 44 -19.21 1.31 43.26
N ASP A 45 -20.45 0.84 43.23
CA ASP A 45 -20.87 -0.31 42.42
C ASP A 45 -20.38 -0.18 40.97
N ALA A 46 -19.35 -0.97 40.62
CA ALA A 46 -18.75 -0.91 39.29
C ALA A 46 -19.78 -1.36 38.26
N GLU A 47 -20.22 -0.42 37.41
CA GLU A 47 -21.30 -0.62 36.46
C GLU A 47 -21.07 -1.91 35.63
N ALA A 48 -22.09 -2.76 35.61
CA ALA A 48 -22.05 -4.02 34.88
C ALA A 48 -22.14 -3.75 33.38
N ALA A 49 -21.27 -4.39 32.61
CA ALA A 49 -21.19 -4.17 31.17
C ALA A 49 -22.50 -4.54 30.45
N THR A 50 -22.94 -3.69 29.52
CA THR A 50 -24.09 -3.96 28.68
C THR A 50 -23.72 -4.99 27.62
N ARG A 51 -24.31 -6.19 27.72
CA ARG A 51 -24.09 -7.31 26.79
C ARG A 51 -24.76 -7.05 25.44
N HIS A 52 -24.03 -7.30 24.36
CA HIS A 52 -24.52 -7.16 22.99
C HIS A 52 -24.20 -8.40 22.15
N ALA A 53 -25.13 -8.79 21.28
CA ALA A 53 -24.85 -9.75 20.21
C ALA A 53 -23.89 -9.12 19.18
N PRO A 54 -22.98 -9.89 18.55
CA PRO A 54 -22.08 -9.37 17.53
C PRO A 54 -22.81 -8.79 16.32
N SER A 55 -22.40 -7.59 15.93
CA SER A 55 -22.75 -6.93 14.67
C SER A 55 -21.57 -6.95 13.70
N ALA A 56 -21.79 -6.56 12.44
CA ALA A 56 -20.70 -6.52 11.45
C ALA A 56 -19.65 -5.44 11.77
N SER A 57 -20.07 -4.33 12.39
CA SER A 57 -19.14 -3.26 12.78
C SER A 57 -18.20 -3.68 13.91
N ASP A 58 -18.58 -4.67 14.72
CA ASP A 58 -17.73 -5.21 15.80
C ASP A 58 -16.48 -5.95 15.29
N LEU A 59 -16.47 -6.35 14.00
CA LEU A 59 -15.27 -6.86 13.34
C LEU A 59 -14.15 -5.81 13.27
N LEU A 60 -14.47 -4.51 13.28
CA LEU A 60 -13.47 -3.44 13.27
C LEU A 60 -12.61 -3.42 14.54
N TYR A 61 -13.18 -3.77 15.70
CA TYR A 61 -12.40 -3.90 16.94
C TYR A 61 -11.40 -5.07 16.92
N VAL A 62 -11.52 -5.99 15.96
CA VAL A 62 -10.51 -7.02 15.72
C VAL A 62 -9.24 -6.40 15.12
N PHE A 63 -9.33 -5.35 14.31
CA PHE A 63 -8.17 -4.60 13.77
C PHE A 63 -7.51 -3.71 14.83
N HIS A 64 -8.29 -3.20 15.78
CA HIS A 64 -7.79 -2.31 16.83
C HIS A 64 -6.72 -2.99 17.72
N ARG A 65 -5.55 -2.35 17.71
CA ARG A 65 -4.32 -2.57 18.48
C ARG A 65 -3.73 -3.97 18.30
N PRO A 66 -2.91 -4.15 17.24
CA PRO A 66 -2.51 -5.48 16.82
C PRO A 66 -1.59 -6.27 17.75
N ALA A 67 -0.72 -5.63 18.52
CA ALA A 67 0.15 -6.30 19.49
C ALA A 67 -0.54 -6.59 20.83
N GLU A 68 -1.71 -6.00 21.10
CA GLU A 68 -2.50 -6.23 22.33
C GLU A 68 -3.42 -7.47 22.22
N PRO A 69 -3.39 -8.43 23.18
CA PRO A 69 -4.30 -9.59 23.17
C PRO A 69 -5.77 -9.20 23.09
N ILE A 70 -6.57 -9.90 22.27
CA ILE A 70 -7.94 -9.47 21.92
C ILE A 70 -8.91 -9.37 23.11
N PHE A 71 -8.62 -10.02 24.24
CA PHE A 71 -9.40 -9.90 25.48
C PHE A 71 -9.17 -8.58 26.25
N THR A 72 -8.20 -7.75 25.83
CA THR A 72 -8.00 -6.40 26.38
C THR A 72 -8.98 -5.40 25.75
N LEU A 73 -9.09 -4.21 26.35
CA LEU A 73 -10.14 -3.25 25.99
C LEU A 73 -9.93 -2.64 24.59
N ARG A 74 -11.04 -2.38 23.90
CA ARG A 74 -11.14 -1.93 22.51
C ARG A 74 -11.96 -0.63 22.42
N GLY A 75 -11.94 -0.01 21.24
CA GLY A 75 -12.52 1.31 20.98
C GLY A 75 -11.65 2.45 21.52
N HIS A 76 -11.90 3.66 21.05
CA HIS A 76 -11.15 4.87 21.41
C HIS A 76 -11.16 5.12 22.92
N ASP A 77 -12.32 5.01 23.56
CA ASP A 77 -12.53 5.24 24.99
C ASP A 77 -12.11 4.07 25.89
N ARG A 78 -11.53 2.99 25.32
CA ARG A 78 -11.21 1.75 26.06
C ARG A 78 -12.42 1.14 26.77
N ASN A 79 -13.61 1.28 26.19
CA ASN A 79 -14.90 0.88 26.77
C ASN A 79 -15.58 -0.31 26.07
N VAL A 80 -14.92 -0.96 25.10
CA VAL A 80 -15.43 -2.20 24.47
C VAL A 80 -14.60 -3.40 24.93
N ALA A 81 -15.24 -4.53 25.20
CA ALA A 81 -14.56 -5.79 25.50
C ALA A 81 -15.23 -6.97 24.77
N PHE A 82 -14.44 -8.00 24.48
CA PHE A 82 -14.94 -9.29 23.99
C PHE A 82 -15.12 -10.26 25.16
N ASP A 83 -16.28 -10.92 25.25
CA ASP A 83 -16.54 -12.01 26.20
C ASP A 83 -15.88 -13.29 25.66
N VAL A 84 -14.54 -13.35 25.74
CA VAL A 84 -13.74 -14.42 25.13
C VAL A 84 -13.96 -15.75 25.86
N PRO A 85 -14.39 -16.83 25.17
CA PRO A 85 -14.52 -18.15 25.77
C PRO A 85 -13.20 -18.67 26.36
N VAL A 86 -13.29 -19.39 27.49
CA VAL A 86 -12.11 -19.98 28.15
C VAL A 86 -11.39 -20.98 27.24
N SER A 87 -12.16 -21.68 26.39
CA SER A 87 -11.69 -22.56 25.31
C SER A 87 -10.75 -21.87 24.30
N TYR A 88 -10.84 -20.55 24.15
CA TYR A 88 -10.06 -19.78 23.16
C TYR A 88 -8.77 -19.21 23.76
N LEU A 89 -8.65 -19.16 25.08
CA LEU A 89 -7.50 -18.55 25.74
C LEU A 89 -6.22 -19.39 25.52
N PRO A 90 -5.10 -18.77 25.08
CA PRO A 90 -3.80 -19.43 25.07
C PRO A 90 -3.45 -19.96 26.47
N ALA A 91 -2.70 -21.06 26.55
CA ALA A 91 -2.43 -21.78 27.80
C ALA A 91 -1.95 -20.89 28.97
N ARG A 92 -1.18 -19.83 28.68
CA ARG A 92 -0.72 -18.84 29.66
C ARG A 92 -1.86 -18.11 30.38
N TYR A 93 -3.01 -17.92 29.74
CA TYR A 93 -4.12 -17.11 30.22
C TYR A 93 -5.31 -17.91 30.75
N VAL A 94 -5.35 -19.24 30.55
CA VAL A 94 -6.43 -20.12 31.04
C VAL A 94 -6.60 -20.03 32.56
N SER A 95 -5.49 -19.96 33.33
CA SER A 95 -5.54 -19.79 34.79
C SER A 95 -6.03 -18.40 35.22
N LEU A 96 -5.99 -17.41 34.34
CA LEU A 96 -6.45 -16.03 34.56
C LEU A 96 -7.84 -15.78 33.97
N ALA A 97 -8.53 -16.80 33.46
CA ALA A 97 -9.79 -16.65 32.74
C ALA A 97 -10.89 -15.94 33.56
N ALA A 98 -10.92 -16.15 34.88
CA ALA A 98 -11.85 -15.46 35.78
C ALA A 98 -11.52 -13.95 35.87
N GLU A 99 -10.24 -13.60 36.04
CA GLU A 99 -9.77 -12.20 36.11
C GLU A 99 -9.99 -11.46 34.78
N ILE A 100 -9.72 -12.12 33.65
CA ILE A 100 -9.95 -11.58 32.31
C ILE A 100 -11.43 -11.28 32.09
N ARG A 101 -12.32 -12.23 32.41
CA ARG A 101 -13.77 -12.05 32.27
C ARG A 101 -14.32 -10.98 33.21
N ASP A 102 -13.89 -10.96 34.46
CA ASP A 102 -14.32 -9.96 35.44
C ASP A 102 -13.82 -8.55 35.07
N SER A 103 -12.60 -8.45 34.53
CA SER A 103 -12.04 -7.22 33.95
C SER A 103 -12.85 -6.76 32.73
N ALA A 104 -13.22 -7.67 31.82
CA ALA A 104 -14.04 -7.37 30.65
C ALA A 104 -15.47 -6.93 31.00
N ALA A 105 -16.06 -7.51 32.06
CA ALA A 105 -17.46 -7.32 32.43
C ALA A 105 -17.77 -6.10 33.33
N ARG A 106 -16.76 -5.36 33.79
CA ARG A 106 -16.94 -4.22 34.71
C ARG A 106 -16.28 -2.94 34.21
N GLY A 107 -16.97 -1.81 34.37
CA GLY A 107 -16.43 -0.47 34.10
C GLY A 107 -17.50 0.49 33.58
N PRO A 108 -17.34 1.81 33.79
CA PRO A 108 -18.33 2.80 33.36
C PRO A 108 -18.54 2.74 31.84
N GLY A 109 -19.80 2.67 31.41
CA GLY A 109 -20.15 2.63 29.98
C GLY A 109 -19.61 1.42 29.21
N ARG A 110 -19.23 0.33 29.89
CA ARG A 110 -18.62 -0.85 29.25
C ARG A 110 -19.60 -1.59 28.34
N ARG A 111 -19.22 -1.78 27.07
CA ARG A 111 -19.90 -2.63 26.08
C ARG A 111 -19.22 -4.00 26.01
N LEU A 112 -19.94 -5.07 26.31
CA LEU A 112 -19.44 -6.44 26.26
C LEU A 112 -20.02 -7.19 25.04
N ILE A 113 -19.19 -7.44 24.04
CA ILE A 113 -19.55 -8.19 22.82
C ILE A 113 -19.49 -9.68 23.14
N GLN A 114 -20.62 -10.38 23.01
CA GLN A 114 -20.73 -11.81 23.30
C GLN A 114 -20.10 -12.62 22.16
N VAL A 115 -18.94 -13.24 22.39
CA VAL A 115 -18.28 -14.10 21.39
C VAL A 115 -18.81 -15.53 21.51
N PRO A 116 -19.40 -16.12 20.44
CA PRO A 116 -19.86 -17.51 20.48
C PRO A 116 -18.72 -18.51 20.76
N ASP A 117 -18.95 -19.46 21.67
CA ASP A 117 -18.04 -20.58 21.93
C ASP A 117 -18.29 -21.72 20.92
N LEU A 118 -17.70 -21.57 19.73
CA LEU A 118 -17.66 -22.59 18.69
C LEU A 118 -16.45 -23.53 18.89
N PRO A 119 -16.55 -24.83 18.57
CA PRO A 119 -15.41 -25.72 18.54
C PRO A 119 -14.40 -25.29 17.46
N MET A 120 -13.20 -24.90 17.90
CA MET A 120 -12.12 -24.44 17.02
C MET A 120 -11.18 -25.61 16.64
N PRO A 121 -10.95 -25.87 15.34
CA PRO A 121 -10.16 -27.02 14.89
C PRO A 121 -8.65 -26.70 14.94
N ALA A 122 -8.12 -26.54 16.15
CA ALA A 122 -6.75 -26.08 16.39
C ALA A 122 -5.68 -26.99 15.73
N GLU A 123 -5.96 -28.28 15.59
CA GLU A 123 -5.12 -29.26 14.89
C GLU A 123 -4.92 -28.93 13.40
N ARG A 124 -5.88 -28.26 12.75
CA ARG A 124 -5.74 -27.76 11.37
C ARG A 124 -4.72 -26.64 11.23
N PHE A 125 -4.16 -26.12 12.33
CA PHE A 125 -3.29 -24.94 12.32
C PHE A 125 -2.05 -25.09 13.24
N ALA A 126 -1.76 -26.32 13.69
CA ALA A 126 -0.67 -26.60 14.63
C ALA A 126 0.73 -26.33 14.06
N ASP A 127 0.89 -26.39 12.73
CA ASP A 127 2.15 -26.16 12.00
C ASP A 127 2.54 -24.68 11.89
N ILE A 128 1.57 -23.75 11.90
CA ILE A 128 1.78 -22.34 11.56
C ILE A 128 2.81 -21.65 12.45
N ASN A 129 2.76 -21.84 13.76
CA ASN A 129 3.71 -21.19 14.67
C ASN A 129 5.15 -21.72 14.54
N GLY A 130 5.36 -22.85 13.84
CA GLY A 130 6.68 -23.32 13.42
C GLY A 130 7.18 -22.70 12.10
N ILE A 131 6.27 -22.13 11.30
CA ILE A 131 6.56 -21.48 10.00
C ILE A 131 6.69 -19.96 10.17
N LEU A 132 5.74 -19.36 10.89
CA LEU A 132 5.65 -17.93 11.22
C LEU A 132 5.34 -17.79 12.72
N PRO A 133 6.35 -17.73 13.60
CA PRO A 133 6.16 -17.51 15.03
C PRO A 133 5.33 -16.27 15.34
N PHE A 134 4.59 -16.30 16.45
CA PHE A 134 3.63 -15.24 16.82
C PHE A 134 4.21 -13.82 16.68
N ARG A 135 5.45 -13.55 17.13
CA ARG A 135 6.14 -12.24 17.08
C ARG A 135 7.15 -12.03 15.93
N SER A 136 7.22 -12.96 14.99
CA SER A 136 8.09 -12.77 13.81
C SER A 136 7.53 -11.71 12.85
N PRO A 137 8.37 -10.94 12.15
CA PRO A 137 7.89 -10.04 11.09
C PRO A 137 7.21 -10.82 9.95
N PHE A 138 6.13 -10.24 9.42
CA PHE A 138 5.33 -10.84 8.35
C PHE A 138 5.53 -10.09 7.03
N THR A 139 5.44 -10.82 5.91
CA THR A 139 5.25 -10.20 4.60
C THR A 139 4.40 -11.08 3.70
N ARG A 140 3.46 -10.46 2.98
CA ARG A 140 2.61 -11.12 1.98
C ARG A 140 3.40 -11.65 0.78
N SER A 141 4.52 -11.01 0.43
CA SER A 141 5.30 -11.36 -0.78
C SER A 141 5.96 -12.74 -0.72
N ALA A 142 6.20 -13.28 0.48
CA ALA A 142 6.75 -14.62 0.66
C ALA A 142 5.65 -15.67 0.37
N PRO A 143 5.80 -16.54 -0.65
CA PRO A 143 4.74 -17.48 -1.04
C PRO A 143 4.31 -18.42 0.09
N ILE A 144 5.23 -18.78 0.99
CA ILE A 144 4.92 -19.60 2.18
C ILE A 144 3.97 -18.88 3.15
N TYR A 145 4.12 -17.57 3.35
CA TYR A 145 3.27 -16.79 4.25
C TYR A 145 1.92 -16.45 3.59
N LEU A 146 1.88 -16.22 2.28
CA LEU A 146 0.64 -16.04 1.52
C LEU A 146 -0.27 -17.28 1.59
N ARG A 147 0.30 -18.50 1.53
CA ARG A 147 -0.47 -19.74 1.77
C ARG A 147 -1.12 -19.79 3.15
N LEU A 148 -0.46 -19.24 4.18
CA LEU A 148 -1.05 -19.16 5.53
C LEU A 148 -2.21 -18.16 5.58
N VAL A 149 -2.06 -16.99 4.93
CA VAL A 149 -3.14 -16.00 4.76
C VAL A 149 -4.37 -16.64 4.12
N ILE A 150 -4.18 -17.37 3.01
CA ILE A 150 -5.27 -18.02 2.26
C ILE A 150 -5.93 -19.12 3.11
N ARG A 151 -5.15 -19.93 3.83
CA ARG A 151 -5.67 -20.93 4.79
C ARG A 151 -6.56 -20.31 5.88
N PHE A 152 -6.21 -19.12 6.37
CA PHE A 152 -7.07 -18.38 7.31
C PHE A 152 -8.26 -17.70 6.63
N TRP A 153 -8.11 -17.20 5.40
CA TRP A 153 -9.23 -16.64 4.63
C TRP A 153 -10.31 -17.70 4.37
N HIS A 154 -9.95 -18.90 3.92
CA HIS A 154 -10.91 -20.01 3.80
C HIS A 154 -11.54 -20.39 5.14
N PHE A 155 -10.74 -20.43 6.21
CA PHE A 155 -11.27 -20.66 7.56
C PHE A 155 -12.29 -19.60 8.00
N PHE A 156 -12.12 -18.34 7.59
CA PHE A 156 -13.12 -17.30 7.81
C PHE A 156 -14.35 -17.46 6.90
N GLN A 157 -14.19 -17.93 5.66
CA GLN A 157 -15.30 -18.20 4.73
C GLN A 157 -16.25 -19.33 5.18
N GLU A 158 -15.79 -20.32 5.95
CA GLU A 158 -16.69 -21.39 6.47
C GLU A 158 -17.68 -20.89 7.55
N SER A 159 -17.63 -19.61 7.93
CA SER A 159 -18.60 -18.96 8.82
C SER A 159 -19.97 -18.83 8.17
N LYS A 160 -21.04 -19.19 8.89
CA LYS A 160 -22.43 -19.06 8.39
C LYS A 160 -23.10 -17.74 8.81
N SER A 161 -22.47 -16.98 9.70
CA SER A 161 -23.00 -15.72 10.22
C SER A 161 -21.86 -14.80 10.68
N VAL A 162 -22.16 -13.51 10.84
CA VAL A 162 -21.20 -12.52 11.38
C VAL A 162 -20.71 -12.87 12.80
N PRO A 163 -21.56 -13.34 13.76
CA PRO A 163 -21.08 -13.86 15.04
C PRO A 163 -20.08 -15.02 14.91
N GLU A 164 -20.26 -15.92 13.95
CA GLU A 164 -19.28 -17.01 13.71
C GLU A 164 -17.96 -16.47 13.15
N LEU A 165 -18.03 -15.54 12.20
CA LEU A 165 -16.84 -14.87 11.64
C LEU A 165 -16.05 -14.14 12.72
N LEU A 166 -16.74 -13.43 13.62
CA LEU A 166 -16.11 -12.79 14.77
C LEU A 166 -15.46 -13.81 15.71
N ALA A 167 -16.13 -14.91 16.05
CA ALA A 167 -15.56 -15.95 16.91
C ALA A 167 -14.27 -16.55 16.34
N ARG A 168 -14.26 -16.87 15.04
CA ARG A 168 -13.06 -17.37 14.34
C ARG A 168 -11.94 -16.35 14.32
N ALA A 169 -12.25 -15.08 14.06
CA ALA A 169 -11.27 -14.00 14.04
C ALA A 169 -10.67 -13.72 15.45
N VAL A 170 -11.50 -13.71 16.50
CA VAL A 170 -11.10 -13.57 17.90
C VAL A 170 -10.22 -14.73 18.36
N TRP A 171 -10.55 -15.97 17.99
CA TRP A 171 -9.70 -17.12 18.25
C TRP A 171 -8.36 -17.01 17.53
N ALA A 172 -8.36 -16.77 16.22
CA ALA A 172 -7.12 -16.71 15.43
C ALA A 172 -6.17 -15.59 15.92
N ARG A 173 -6.73 -14.44 16.30
CA ARG A 173 -6.04 -13.30 16.95
C ARG A 173 -5.23 -13.66 18.19
N LEU A 174 -5.60 -14.72 18.92
CA LEU A 174 -4.96 -15.11 20.17
C LEU A 174 -3.79 -16.08 19.99
N HIS A 175 -3.75 -16.82 18.88
CA HIS A 175 -2.83 -17.95 18.69
C HIS A 175 -1.80 -17.74 17.58
N TYR A 176 -2.03 -16.82 16.64
CA TYR A 176 -1.22 -16.67 15.43
C TYR A 176 -0.81 -15.23 15.16
N ASN A 177 0.18 -15.05 14.28
CA ASN A 177 0.73 -13.74 13.92
C ASN A 177 -0.39 -12.74 13.54
N PRO A 178 -0.51 -11.59 14.24
CA PRO A 178 -1.61 -10.67 14.07
C PRO A 178 -1.63 -9.99 12.71
N GLU A 179 -0.48 -9.64 12.12
CA GLU A 179 -0.44 -8.99 10.80
C GLU A 179 -1.02 -9.94 9.73
N MET A 180 -0.60 -11.20 9.74
CA MET A 180 -1.12 -12.26 8.89
C MET A 180 -2.63 -12.49 9.11
N ILE A 181 -3.11 -12.50 10.36
CA ILE A 181 -4.53 -12.70 10.67
C ILE A 181 -5.39 -11.51 10.24
N LEU A 182 -4.90 -10.27 10.40
CA LEU A 182 -5.61 -9.08 9.94
C LEU A 182 -5.65 -8.97 8.42
N ASP A 183 -4.58 -9.37 7.74
CA ASP A 183 -4.57 -9.47 6.28
C ASP A 183 -5.61 -10.51 5.79
N ALA A 184 -5.60 -11.73 6.36
CA ALA A 184 -6.59 -12.76 6.03
C ALA A 184 -8.04 -12.35 6.34
N LEU A 185 -8.26 -11.62 7.45
CA LEU A 185 -9.57 -11.07 7.81
C LEU A 185 -10.00 -9.96 6.85
N MET A 186 -9.09 -9.08 6.43
CA MET A 186 -9.35 -8.05 5.43
C MET A 186 -9.81 -8.68 4.10
N LEU A 187 -9.13 -9.74 3.65
CA LEU A 187 -9.53 -10.49 2.45
C LEU A 187 -10.91 -11.16 2.62
N ALA A 188 -11.19 -11.73 3.80
CA ALA A 188 -12.51 -12.30 4.13
C ALA A 188 -13.64 -11.26 4.16
N MET A 189 -13.37 -10.05 4.65
CA MET A 189 -14.35 -8.95 4.68
C MET A 189 -14.58 -8.35 3.29
N LEU A 190 -13.53 -8.14 2.50
CA LEU A 190 -13.61 -7.67 1.11
C LEU A 190 -14.44 -8.62 0.22
N ARG A 191 -14.30 -9.93 0.44
CA ARG A 191 -15.00 -10.99 -0.30
C ARG A 191 -16.21 -11.54 0.47
N SER A 192 -16.76 -10.81 1.43
CA SER A 192 -17.78 -11.33 2.33
C SER A 192 -19.14 -11.54 1.62
N PRO A 193 -19.80 -12.70 1.82
CA PRO A 193 -21.18 -12.91 1.35
C PRO A 193 -22.21 -12.13 2.19
N PHE A 194 -21.83 -11.62 3.36
CA PHE A 194 -22.75 -10.93 4.29
C PHE A 194 -22.93 -9.47 3.89
N GLU A 195 -24.14 -9.07 3.49
CA GLU A 195 -24.46 -7.67 3.14
C GLU A 195 -24.08 -6.68 4.26
N ALA A 196 -24.34 -7.04 5.52
CA ALA A 196 -23.99 -6.22 6.67
C ALA A 196 -22.48 -5.97 6.82
N VAL A 197 -21.60 -6.82 6.27
CA VAL A 197 -20.14 -6.59 6.25
C VAL A 197 -19.75 -5.64 5.12
N LYS A 198 -20.47 -5.65 3.99
CA LYS A 198 -20.27 -4.70 2.88
C LYS A 198 -20.64 -3.27 3.26
N ASP A 199 -21.55 -3.11 4.23
CA ASP A 199 -21.97 -1.84 4.83
C ASP A 199 -20.96 -1.25 5.82
N VAL A 200 -19.94 -2.01 6.23
CA VAL A 200 -18.90 -1.57 7.17
C VAL A 200 -17.72 -0.98 6.39
N GLN A 201 -17.32 0.24 6.71
CA GLN A 201 -16.14 0.84 6.10
C GLN A 201 -14.88 0.15 6.61
N LEU A 202 -14.15 -0.48 5.68
CA LEU A 202 -12.94 -1.21 6.02
C LEU A 202 -11.79 -0.22 6.29
N PRO A 203 -10.95 -0.47 7.31
CA PRO A 203 -9.85 0.42 7.63
C PRO A 203 -8.76 0.32 6.56
N GLU A 204 -7.92 1.36 6.48
CA GLU A 204 -6.72 1.36 5.65
C GLU A 204 -5.49 1.00 6.48
N LEU A 205 -4.51 0.33 5.88
CA LEU A 205 -3.29 -0.15 6.56
C LEU A 205 -2.63 0.88 7.48
N PRO A 206 -2.40 2.15 7.08
CA PRO A 206 -1.73 3.14 7.92
C PRO A 206 -2.51 3.53 9.18
N GLN A 207 -3.80 3.18 9.28
CA GLN A 207 -4.59 3.45 10.48
C GLN A 207 -4.37 2.39 11.57
N TYR A 208 -4.20 1.12 11.19
CA TYR A 208 -4.11 -0.01 12.13
C TYR A 208 -2.73 -0.70 12.19
N ILE A 209 -1.85 -0.47 11.20
CA ILE A 209 -0.41 -0.79 11.23
C ILE A 209 0.39 0.48 10.84
N PRO A 210 0.28 1.59 11.60
CA PRO A 210 0.94 2.86 11.29
C PRO A 210 2.47 2.77 11.28
N GLU A 211 3.06 1.76 11.93
CA GLU A 211 4.51 1.63 12.09
C GLU A 211 5.27 1.28 10.80
N LEU A 212 4.56 0.78 9.80
CA LEU A 212 5.09 0.65 8.44
C LEU A 212 5.17 2.02 7.74
N TYR A 213 4.31 2.98 8.11
CA TYR A 213 4.13 4.24 7.39
C TYR A 213 4.75 5.46 8.07
N THR A 214 5.19 5.30 9.31
CA THR A 214 5.78 6.34 10.17
C THR A 214 7.19 5.97 10.62
N ASP A 215 7.90 6.95 11.17
CA ASP A 215 9.23 6.83 11.76
C ASP A 215 9.19 6.49 13.27
N ASP A 216 10.34 6.23 13.87
CA ASP A 216 10.50 5.92 15.29
C ASP A 216 10.30 7.14 16.21
N GLU A 217 10.65 8.34 15.73
CA GLU A 217 10.43 9.61 16.44
C GLU A 217 8.94 9.95 16.58
N PHE A 218 8.11 9.62 15.58
CA PHE A 218 6.65 9.68 15.64
C PHE A 218 6.09 8.92 16.85
N PHE A 219 6.52 7.67 17.08
CA PHE A 219 6.03 6.87 18.22
C PHE A 219 6.53 7.37 19.58
N ALA A 220 7.69 8.03 19.65
CA ALA A 220 8.11 8.71 20.86
C ALA A 220 7.15 9.86 21.20
N LYS A 221 6.93 10.77 20.24
CA LYS A 221 6.06 11.94 20.39
C LYS A 221 4.59 11.58 20.62
N ALA A 222 4.04 10.65 19.84
CA ALA A 222 2.65 10.20 19.99
C ALA A 222 2.39 9.59 21.38
N ARG A 223 3.35 8.84 21.94
CA ARG A 223 3.23 8.33 23.32
C ARG A 223 3.32 9.45 24.36
N GLU A 224 4.21 10.42 24.18
CA GLU A 224 4.30 11.59 25.08
C GLU A 224 2.98 12.38 25.08
N GLU A 225 2.49 12.75 23.89
CA GLU A 225 1.23 13.47 23.67
C GLU A 225 0.04 12.75 24.33
N MET A 226 -0.10 11.43 24.11
CA MET A 226 -1.22 10.66 24.66
C MET A 226 -1.19 10.52 26.19
N HIS A 227 -0.01 10.56 26.84
CA HIS A 227 0.11 10.46 28.29
C HIS A 227 0.04 11.82 29.01
N LEU A 228 0.52 12.90 28.38
CA LEU A 228 0.65 14.21 29.02
C LEU A 228 -0.48 15.18 28.65
N VAL A 229 -1.10 15.02 27.47
CA VAL A 229 -2.08 15.96 26.92
C VAL A 229 -3.48 15.35 26.90
N ALA A 230 -4.45 16.08 27.46
CA ALA A 230 -5.85 15.70 27.43
C ALA A 230 -6.37 15.68 25.98
N GLU A 231 -7.18 14.69 25.62
CA GLU A 231 -7.55 14.40 24.23
C GLU A 231 -8.04 15.62 23.41
N LYS A 232 -8.88 16.46 24.01
CA LYS A 232 -9.41 17.69 23.39
C LYS A 232 -8.34 18.73 23.00
N ASP A 233 -7.16 18.67 23.64
CA ASP A 233 -6.05 19.60 23.50
C ASP A 233 -4.89 18.97 22.69
N ARG A 234 -4.99 17.68 22.31
CA ARG A 234 -3.96 16.96 21.54
C ARG A 234 -3.84 17.50 20.11
N VAL A 235 -2.62 17.50 19.58
CA VAL A 235 -2.33 17.88 18.19
C VAL A 235 -1.92 16.69 17.33
N ALA A 236 -2.05 16.84 16.01
CA ALA A 236 -1.49 15.87 15.06
C ALA A 236 0.04 15.92 15.09
N VAL A 237 0.68 14.77 15.33
CA VAL A 237 2.14 14.65 15.37
C VAL A 237 2.66 14.55 13.93
N PRO A 238 3.55 15.45 13.47
CA PRO A 238 4.15 15.37 12.15
C PRO A 238 5.01 14.11 12.00
N VAL A 239 4.77 13.37 10.92
CA VAL A 239 5.60 12.24 10.50
C VAL A 239 6.83 12.78 9.79
N VAL A 240 8.02 12.41 10.25
CA VAL A 240 9.27 12.99 9.77
C VAL A 240 9.80 12.15 8.61
N ARG A 241 10.03 12.81 7.47
CA ARG A 241 10.59 12.22 6.25
C ARG A 241 11.81 13.01 5.81
N ASN A 242 12.55 12.48 4.82
CA ASN A 242 13.77 13.12 4.30
C ASN A 242 14.88 13.29 5.38
N LEU A 243 15.02 12.32 6.28
CA LEU A 243 16.03 12.35 7.35
C LEU A 243 17.47 12.09 6.85
N ALA A 244 17.62 11.59 5.62
CA ALA A 244 18.90 11.28 5.01
C ALA A 244 19.48 12.50 4.26
N LYS A 245 20.79 12.47 3.99
CA LYS A 245 21.54 13.56 3.32
C LYS A 245 22.17 13.14 1.99
N ASP A 246 21.80 11.97 1.49
CA ASP A 246 22.15 11.53 0.15
C ASP A 246 21.29 12.24 -0.91
N ASP A 247 21.68 12.07 -2.16
CA ASP A 247 21.05 12.62 -3.35
C ASP A 247 19.69 11.96 -3.68
N GLU A 248 19.47 10.69 -3.30
CA GLU A 248 18.18 10.03 -3.47
C GLU A 248 17.12 10.56 -2.51
N ALA A 249 17.52 11.13 -1.36
CA ALA A 249 16.62 11.63 -0.32
C ALA A 249 15.63 12.70 -0.82
N VAL A 250 16.01 13.49 -1.85
CA VAL A 250 15.14 14.52 -2.46
C VAL A 250 13.82 13.98 -3.01
N LEU A 251 13.75 12.67 -3.34
CA LEU A 251 12.56 11.99 -3.87
C LEU A 251 11.66 11.36 -2.80
N TRP A 252 11.88 11.65 -1.51
CA TRP A 252 11.08 11.14 -0.40
C TRP A 252 9.56 11.32 -0.61
N TYR A 253 9.15 12.43 -1.22
CA TYR A 253 7.73 12.77 -1.42
C TYR A 253 7.00 11.81 -2.38
N PHE A 254 7.76 11.06 -3.19
CA PHE A 254 7.24 10.01 -4.06
C PHE A 254 7.51 8.63 -3.45
N ARG A 255 8.78 8.32 -3.11
CA ARG A 255 9.15 6.99 -2.59
C ARG A 255 8.53 6.65 -1.24
N GLU A 256 8.23 7.64 -0.40
CA GLU A 256 7.66 7.44 0.94
C GLU A 256 6.19 7.87 1.02
N ASP A 257 5.52 8.11 -0.12
CA ASP A 257 4.11 8.47 -0.15
C ASP A 257 3.21 7.34 0.37
N VAL A 258 2.32 7.68 1.31
CA VAL A 258 1.44 6.70 1.97
C VAL A 258 0.42 6.13 1.00
N HIS A 259 -0.11 6.97 0.10
CA HIS A 259 -1.15 6.56 -0.83
C HIS A 259 -0.60 5.62 -1.91
N PHE A 260 0.61 5.87 -2.42
CA PHE A 260 1.33 4.96 -3.32
C PHE A 260 1.53 3.58 -2.66
N HIS A 261 1.99 3.54 -1.41
CA HIS A 261 2.21 2.30 -0.68
C HIS A 261 0.94 1.52 -0.35
N VAL A 262 -0.14 2.22 0.03
CA VAL A 262 -1.48 1.61 0.20
C VAL A 262 -1.99 1.05 -1.12
N PHE A 263 -1.84 1.79 -2.22
CA PHE A 263 -2.20 1.33 -3.56
C PHE A 263 -1.41 0.08 -3.97
N HIS A 264 -0.09 0.08 -3.81
CA HIS A 264 0.79 -1.03 -4.17
C HIS A 264 0.43 -2.32 -3.41
N TRP A 265 0.21 -2.23 -2.10
CA TRP A 265 -0.29 -3.37 -1.32
C TRP A 265 -1.66 -3.84 -1.80
N LYS A 266 -2.62 -2.93 -2.01
CA LYS A 266 -3.96 -3.29 -2.52
C LYS A 266 -3.89 -4.00 -3.87
N TRP A 267 -3.00 -3.55 -4.77
CA TRP A 267 -2.78 -4.21 -6.05
C TRP A 267 -2.36 -5.66 -5.84
N HIS A 268 -1.39 -5.94 -4.97
CA HIS A 268 -0.95 -7.30 -4.66
C HIS A 268 -1.89 -8.12 -3.75
N VAL A 269 -2.92 -7.49 -3.15
CA VAL A 269 -4.06 -8.19 -2.55
C VAL A 269 -5.08 -8.60 -3.61
N VAL A 270 -5.24 -7.83 -4.70
CA VAL A 270 -6.08 -8.24 -5.84
C VAL A 270 -5.35 -9.26 -6.73
N TYR A 271 -4.07 -9.01 -7.02
CA TYR A 271 -3.21 -9.77 -7.93
C TYR A 271 -2.03 -10.41 -7.18
N PRO A 272 -2.26 -11.47 -6.39
CA PRO A 272 -1.20 -12.18 -5.68
C PRO A 272 -0.15 -12.78 -6.63
N ALA A 273 1.10 -12.87 -6.18
CA ALA A 273 2.21 -13.51 -6.90
C ALA A 273 2.16 -15.07 -6.88
N GLY A 274 0.96 -15.65 -6.74
CA GLY A 274 0.72 -17.10 -6.78
C GLY A 274 0.35 -17.74 -5.44
N SER A 275 -0.51 -18.76 -5.54
CA SER A 275 -0.93 -19.67 -4.47
C SER A 275 -1.39 -21.00 -5.08
N ASP A 276 -1.94 -21.90 -4.26
CA ASP A 276 -2.62 -23.12 -4.69
C ASP A 276 -4.14 -22.94 -4.96
N ASP A 277 -4.69 -21.77 -4.61
CA ASP A 277 -6.03 -21.31 -5.00
C ASP A 277 -6.01 -20.69 -6.41
N ASP A 278 -6.77 -21.25 -7.35
CA ASP A 278 -6.86 -20.82 -8.75
C ASP A 278 -7.87 -19.69 -8.97
N GLU A 279 -9.07 -19.79 -8.38
CA GLU A 279 -10.11 -18.74 -8.40
C GLU A 279 -9.60 -17.39 -7.87
N TYR A 280 -8.62 -17.41 -6.96
CA TYR A 280 -7.99 -16.19 -6.45
C TYR A 280 -6.89 -15.62 -7.38
N VAL A 281 -6.10 -16.47 -8.05
CA VAL A 281 -4.88 -16.05 -8.76
C VAL A 281 -5.11 -15.81 -10.26
N ASP A 282 -5.93 -16.62 -10.92
CA ASP A 282 -6.11 -16.59 -12.38
C ASP A 282 -7.04 -15.43 -12.81
N LEU A 283 -6.47 -14.22 -12.81
CA LEU A 283 -7.17 -13.00 -13.19
C LEU A 283 -6.80 -12.54 -14.61
N PRO A 284 -7.75 -11.97 -15.37
CA PRO A 284 -7.56 -11.67 -16.80
C PRO A 284 -6.38 -10.75 -17.07
N ARG A 285 -5.42 -11.22 -17.88
CA ARG A 285 -4.21 -10.47 -18.31
C ARG A 285 -3.37 -9.94 -17.13
N ARG A 286 -3.33 -10.66 -16.00
CA ARG A 286 -2.65 -10.19 -14.78
C ARG A 286 -1.13 -10.06 -14.92
N GLY A 287 -0.50 -10.87 -15.76
CA GLY A 287 0.92 -10.79 -16.06
C GLY A 287 1.24 -9.55 -16.86
N GLU A 288 0.46 -9.25 -17.91
CA GLU A 288 0.60 -7.98 -18.62
C GLU A 288 0.33 -6.77 -17.70
N LEU A 289 -0.68 -6.86 -16.82
CA LEU A 289 -0.97 -5.81 -15.85
C LEU A 289 0.19 -5.57 -14.87
N PHE A 290 0.85 -6.65 -14.40
CA PHE A 290 2.06 -6.57 -13.60
C PHE A 290 3.16 -5.75 -14.30
N VAL A 291 3.38 -6.00 -15.60
CA VAL A 291 4.36 -5.24 -16.40
C VAL A 291 3.96 -3.78 -16.53
N HIS A 292 2.72 -3.51 -16.94
CA HIS A 292 2.24 -2.15 -17.18
C HIS A 292 2.30 -1.30 -15.91
N LEU A 293 1.85 -1.86 -14.78
CA LEU A 293 1.92 -1.22 -13.46
C LEU A 293 3.34 -0.77 -13.11
N HIS A 294 4.30 -1.70 -13.12
CA HIS A 294 5.66 -1.40 -12.70
C HIS A 294 6.41 -0.54 -13.73
N ARG A 295 6.11 -0.66 -15.03
CA ARG A 295 6.56 0.28 -16.07
C ARG A 295 6.07 1.70 -15.79
N GLN A 296 4.80 1.87 -15.41
CA GLN A 296 4.28 3.17 -15.00
C GLN A 296 5.01 3.70 -13.76
N PHE A 297 5.32 2.88 -12.75
CA PHE A 297 6.12 3.32 -11.60
C PHE A 297 7.52 3.79 -11.97
N THR A 298 8.22 3.05 -12.84
CA THR A 298 9.55 3.44 -13.33
C THR A 298 9.48 4.71 -14.19
N ALA A 299 8.45 4.87 -15.02
CA ALA A 299 8.20 6.10 -15.78
C ALA A 299 7.96 7.31 -14.86
N ARG A 300 7.12 7.13 -13.82
CA ARG A 300 6.91 8.14 -12.77
C ARG A 300 8.20 8.48 -12.05
N TYR A 301 8.97 7.47 -11.64
CA TYR A 301 10.23 7.66 -10.92
C TYR A 301 11.24 8.45 -11.77
N ASN A 302 11.41 8.11 -13.05
CA ASN A 302 12.30 8.85 -13.95
C ASN A 302 11.86 10.33 -14.11
N ALA A 303 10.56 10.61 -14.18
CA ALA A 303 10.07 12.00 -14.21
C ALA A 303 10.38 12.75 -12.90
N GLU A 304 10.27 12.10 -11.73
CA GLU A 304 10.71 12.71 -10.47
C GLU A 304 12.24 12.85 -10.40
N ARG A 305 13.01 11.91 -10.95
CA ARG A 305 14.49 11.98 -10.99
C ARG A 305 14.98 13.19 -11.80
N PHE A 306 14.54 13.31 -13.05
CA PHE A 306 14.96 14.42 -13.93
C PHE A 306 14.60 15.79 -13.32
N THR A 307 13.41 15.93 -12.75
CA THR A 307 12.96 17.18 -12.08
C THR A 307 13.69 17.51 -10.77
N ASN A 308 14.55 16.60 -10.28
CA ASN A 308 15.42 16.81 -9.13
C ASN A 308 16.93 16.77 -9.49
N GLY A 309 17.29 16.79 -10.78
CA GLY A 309 18.71 16.77 -11.19
C GLY A 309 19.37 15.39 -11.09
N LEU A 310 18.58 14.31 -11.10
CA LEU A 310 19.07 12.93 -11.02
C LEU A 310 18.89 12.22 -12.38
N PRO A 311 19.90 11.47 -12.86
CA PRO A 311 19.79 10.70 -14.11
C PRO A 311 18.77 9.58 -14.00
N ALA A 312 18.34 9.02 -15.13
CA ALA A 312 17.42 7.88 -15.18
C ALA A 312 17.88 6.71 -14.29
N VAL A 313 16.93 5.96 -13.74
CA VAL A 313 17.26 4.79 -12.91
C VAL A 313 17.96 3.71 -13.76
N LEU A 314 19.00 3.10 -13.21
CA LEU A 314 19.73 2.00 -13.86
C LEU A 314 19.10 0.65 -13.46
N PRO A 315 19.15 -0.38 -14.32
CA PRO A 315 18.73 -1.72 -13.95
C PRO A 315 19.58 -2.28 -12.80
N MET A 316 18.99 -3.14 -11.98
CA MET A 316 19.72 -3.90 -10.97
C MET A 316 20.78 -4.79 -11.64
N ASP A 317 22.00 -4.73 -11.12
CA ASP A 317 23.03 -5.74 -11.37
C ASP A 317 23.28 -6.49 -10.05
N VAL A 318 23.20 -7.82 -10.08
CA VAL A 318 23.43 -8.68 -8.90
C VAL A 318 24.91 -8.95 -8.64
N HIS A 319 25.78 -8.63 -9.62
CA HIS A 319 27.23 -8.82 -9.53
C HIS A 319 27.95 -7.60 -8.93
N GLU A 320 27.35 -6.41 -9.05
CA GLU A 320 27.93 -5.15 -8.58
C GLU A 320 27.38 -4.70 -7.20
N PRO A 321 28.14 -3.92 -6.41
CA PRO A 321 27.63 -3.30 -5.19
C PRO A 321 26.56 -2.24 -5.48
N LEU A 322 25.44 -2.25 -4.76
CA LEU A 322 24.37 -1.26 -4.90
C LEU A 322 24.83 0.10 -4.34
N PRO A 323 25.00 1.16 -5.16
CA PRO A 323 25.67 2.39 -4.70
C PRO A 323 24.90 3.16 -3.62
N LYS A 324 23.57 3.06 -3.61
CA LYS A 324 22.68 3.78 -2.70
C LYS A 324 22.24 2.87 -1.57
N GLY A 325 22.43 3.30 -0.32
CA GLY A 325 21.84 2.66 0.86
C GLY A 325 20.44 3.21 1.16
N TYR A 326 19.71 2.55 2.06
CA TYR A 326 18.43 3.06 2.58
C TYR A 326 18.18 2.57 4.01
N PHE A 327 17.68 3.45 4.88
CA PHE A 327 17.44 3.15 6.29
C PHE A 327 16.02 3.62 6.70
N PRO A 328 15.03 2.72 6.75
CA PRO A 328 13.61 3.08 6.78
C PRO A 328 13.12 3.84 8.02
N LYS A 329 13.83 3.76 9.15
CA LYS A 329 13.40 4.27 10.48
C LYS A 329 12.07 3.69 11.00
N MET A 330 11.56 2.66 10.33
CA MET A 330 10.35 1.94 10.72
C MET A 330 10.63 1.00 11.89
N VAL A 331 9.64 0.86 12.77
CA VAL A 331 9.62 -0.09 13.88
C VAL A 331 8.52 -1.13 13.64
N HIS A 332 8.57 -2.26 14.34
CA HIS A 332 7.45 -3.20 14.39
C HIS A 332 6.93 -3.20 15.84
N LEU A 333 5.71 -2.70 16.10
CA LEU A 333 5.18 -2.60 17.48
C LEU A 333 4.84 -3.98 18.04
N HIS A 334 4.46 -4.89 17.15
CA HIS A 334 4.20 -6.28 17.45
C HIS A 334 5.46 -7.17 17.44
N GLY A 335 6.42 -6.85 16.56
CA GLY A 335 7.65 -7.61 16.35
C GLY A 335 8.75 -7.36 17.40
N GLU A 336 9.82 -8.16 17.34
CA GLU A 336 10.94 -8.09 18.29
C GLU A 336 12.06 -7.10 17.89
N LYS A 337 12.04 -6.57 16.65
CA LYS A 337 13.08 -5.71 16.07
C LYS A 337 12.46 -4.63 15.17
N GLY A 338 13.20 -3.53 14.93
CA GLY A 338 12.86 -2.55 13.88
C GLY A 338 13.23 -3.03 12.49
N THR A 339 12.73 -2.36 11.45
CA THR A 339 13.00 -2.76 10.05
C THR A 339 14.45 -2.46 9.67
N ILE A 340 15.13 -3.44 9.11
CA ILE A 340 16.56 -3.35 8.81
C ILE A 340 16.80 -2.50 7.57
N GLY A 341 17.81 -1.63 7.67
CA GLY A 341 18.31 -0.81 6.57
C GLY A 341 19.55 -1.44 5.91
N ARG A 342 19.84 -1.00 4.70
CA ARG A 342 20.94 -1.47 3.86
C ARG A 342 21.95 -0.34 3.66
N GLN A 343 23.24 -0.64 3.83
CA GLN A 343 24.31 0.34 3.65
C GLN A 343 24.48 0.71 2.17
N ALA A 344 25.16 1.84 1.92
CA ALA A 344 25.68 2.13 0.59
C ALA A 344 26.78 1.11 0.22
N ASN A 345 26.85 0.74 -1.05
CA ASN A 345 27.75 -0.30 -1.59
C ASN A 345 27.57 -1.69 -0.95
N THR A 346 26.37 -2.02 -0.46
CA THR A 346 26.04 -3.42 -0.12
C THR A 346 26.05 -4.29 -1.38
N SER A 347 26.69 -5.46 -1.31
CA SER A 347 26.83 -6.40 -2.44
C SER A 347 26.07 -7.69 -2.19
N LEU A 348 25.51 -8.28 -3.26
CA LEU A 348 24.85 -9.59 -3.23
C LEU A 348 25.82 -10.76 -3.46
N LEU A 349 27.10 -10.51 -3.75
CA LEU A 349 28.12 -11.53 -4.02
C LEU A 349 28.23 -12.66 -2.95
N PRO A 350 28.01 -12.42 -1.64
CA PRO A 350 27.96 -13.51 -0.65
C PRO A 350 26.84 -14.53 -0.90
N LEU A 351 25.76 -14.13 -1.58
CA LEU A 351 24.63 -14.99 -1.96
C LEU A 351 24.89 -15.72 -3.29
N ALA A 352 26.06 -16.35 -3.42
CA ALA A 352 26.55 -16.93 -4.69
C ALA A 352 25.56 -17.90 -5.37
N LYS A 353 24.79 -18.68 -4.59
CA LYS A 353 23.75 -19.57 -5.12
C LYS A 353 22.58 -18.80 -5.74
N PHE A 354 22.17 -17.68 -5.15
CA PHE A 354 21.13 -16.82 -5.72
C PHE A 354 21.61 -16.22 -7.05
N ILE A 355 22.83 -15.71 -7.11
CA ILE A 355 23.40 -15.16 -8.35
C ILE A 355 23.44 -16.20 -9.47
N GLN A 356 23.96 -17.40 -9.18
CA GLN A 356 24.00 -18.50 -10.16
C GLN A 356 22.61 -18.90 -10.67
N ASN A 357 21.61 -18.94 -9.78
CA ASN A 357 20.22 -19.21 -10.15
C ASN A 357 19.66 -18.08 -11.02
N HIS A 358 19.85 -16.83 -10.62
CA HIS A 358 19.35 -15.64 -11.31
C HIS A 358 19.93 -15.50 -12.72
N ASP A 359 21.24 -15.71 -12.89
CA ASP A 359 21.90 -15.74 -14.20
C ASP A 359 21.35 -16.88 -15.08
N SER A 360 21.16 -18.07 -14.51
CA SER A 360 20.63 -19.24 -15.21
C SER A 360 19.18 -19.03 -15.68
N GLN A 361 18.33 -18.46 -14.81
CA GLN A 361 16.94 -18.12 -15.13
C GLN A 361 16.88 -17.04 -16.23
N ARG A 362 17.74 -16.02 -16.19
CA ARG A 362 17.83 -14.98 -17.23
C ARG A 362 18.32 -15.53 -18.57
N ALA A 363 19.31 -16.42 -18.56
CA ALA A 363 19.78 -17.11 -19.77
C ALA A 363 18.68 -18.01 -20.38
N LEU A 364 17.91 -18.71 -19.53
CA LEU A 364 16.76 -19.50 -19.94
C LEU A 364 15.63 -18.62 -20.51
N TYR A 365 15.38 -17.45 -19.93
CA TYR A 365 14.43 -16.47 -20.47
C TYR A 365 14.85 -15.98 -21.86
N ASP A 366 16.14 -15.65 -22.06
CA ASP A 366 16.65 -15.27 -23.39
C ASP A 366 16.54 -16.43 -24.41
N GLN A 367 16.67 -17.70 -23.96
CA GLN A 367 16.38 -18.87 -24.80
C GLN A 367 14.88 -18.98 -25.14
N VAL A 368 13.98 -18.80 -24.17
CA VAL A 368 12.51 -18.78 -24.39
C VAL A 368 12.13 -17.72 -25.42
N LEU A 369 12.67 -16.50 -25.27
CA LEU A 369 12.48 -15.43 -26.25
C LEU A 369 13.06 -15.76 -27.63
N LYS A 370 14.15 -16.53 -27.71
CA LYS A 370 14.77 -16.93 -28.99
C LYS A 370 14.00 -18.04 -29.70
N GLN A 371 13.46 -19.00 -28.97
CA GLN A 371 12.70 -20.12 -29.54
C GLN A 371 11.23 -19.78 -29.81
N GLY A 372 10.68 -18.75 -29.15
CA GLY A 372 9.32 -18.23 -29.39
C GLY A 372 8.20 -19.03 -28.73
N TYR A 373 8.52 -19.94 -27.81
CA TYR A 373 7.55 -20.75 -27.07
C TYR A 373 8.03 -21.09 -25.64
N VAL A 374 7.08 -21.33 -24.74
CA VAL A 374 7.30 -21.94 -23.42
C VAL A 374 6.88 -23.41 -23.43
N THR A 375 7.36 -24.19 -22.46
CA THR A 375 6.94 -25.58 -22.23
C THR A 375 6.39 -25.71 -20.82
N TYR A 376 5.13 -26.13 -20.71
CA TYR A 376 4.46 -26.34 -19.43
C TYR A 376 4.98 -27.59 -18.70
N SER A 377 4.70 -27.71 -17.41
CA SER A 377 5.09 -28.87 -16.58
C SER A 377 4.62 -30.23 -17.12
N ASN A 378 3.49 -30.26 -17.84
CA ASN A 378 2.96 -31.43 -18.54
C ASN A 378 3.61 -31.73 -19.90
N GLY A 379 4.59 -30.92 -20.35
CA GLY A 379 5.26 -31.03 -21.65
C GLY A 379 4.57 -30.29 -22.81
N THR A 380 3.41 -29.69 -22.60
CA THR A 380 2.71 -28.90 -23.64
C THR A 380 3.52 -27.66 -24.01
N ARG A 381 3.69 -27.41 -25.31
CA ARG A 381 4.35 -26.19 -25.83
C ARG A 381 3.32 -25.15 -26.24
N VAL A 382 3.52 -23.91 -25.82
CA VAL A 382 2.67 -22.76 -26.17
C VAL A 382 3.53 -21.65 -26.78
N ASN A 383 3.16 -21.21 -27.98
CA ASN A 383 3.85 -20.15 -28.70
C ASN A 383 3.55 -18.78 -28.08
N LEU A 384 4.56 -17.91 -27.99
CA LEU A 384 4.45 -16.60 -27.36
C LEU A 384 4.00 -15.54 -28.37
N VAL A 385 2.70 -15.32 -28.50
CA VAL A 385 2.12 -14.41 -29.48
C VAL A 385 1.39 -13.23 -28.82
N GLY A 386 1.76 -12.01 -29.21
CA GLY A 386 1.01 -10.79 -28.87
C GLY A 386 0.84 -10.55 -27.37
N ILE A 387 -0.42 -10.32 -26.95
CA ILE A 387 -0.79 -10.04 -25.56
C ILE A 387 -0.68 -11.29 -24.69
N GLU A 388 -1.19 -12.44 -25.15
CA GLU A 388 -1.14 -13.71 -24.44
C GLU A 388 0.31 -14.16 -24.18
N GLY A 389 1.18 -14.02 -25.19
CA GLY A 389 2.60 -14.29 -25.05
C GLY A 389 3.29 -13.39 -24.02
N LEU A 390 2.92 -12.11 -23.95
CA LEU A 390 3.40 -11.18 -22.92
C LEU A 390 2.91 -11.58 -21.53
N ASP A 391 1.64 -11.94 -21.38
CA ASP A 391 1.06 -12.34 -20.10
C ASP A 391 1.77 -13.58 -19.53
N ILE A 392 1.94 -14.61 -20.36
CA ILE A 392 2.64 -15.86 -20.03
C ILE A 392 4.07 -15.60 -19.54
N ILE A 393 4.87 -14.83 -20.27
CA ILE A 393 6.26 -14.55 -19.84
C ILE A 393 6.33 -13.64 -18.62
N SER A 394 5.27 -12.87 -18.35
CA SER A 394 5.22 -11.98 -17.19
C SER A 394 4.93 -12.75 -15.92
N ASN A 395 3.97 -13.69 -15.97
CA ASN A 395 3.77 -14.69 -14.91
C ASN A 395 5.04 -15.53 -14.66
N LEU A 396 5.79 -15.88 -15.72
CA LEU A 396 7.09 -16.55 -15.63
C LEU A 396 8.15 -15.70 -14.92
N LEU A 397 8.36 -14.45 -15.36
CA LEU A 397 9.39 -13.56 -14.83
C LEU A 397 9.10 -13.03 -13.43
N GLU A 398 7.84 -12.75 -13.12
CA GLU A 398 7.39 -12.47 -11.76
C GLU A 398 7.67 -13.65 -10.83
N GLY A 399 7.58 -14.88 -11.36
CA GLY A 399 7.61 -16.11 -10.58
C GLY A 399 6.25 -16.42 -9.94
N ASN A 400 5.15 -16.27 -10.68
CA ASN A 400 3.84 -16.68 -10.18
C ASN A 400 3.79 -18.20 -10.01
N SER A 401 3.60 -18.67 -8.77
CA SER A 401 3.74 -20.11 -8.46
C SER A 401 2.68 -21.02 -9.10
N LEU A 402 1.59 -20.47 -9.65
CA LEU A 402 0.52 -21.20 -10.31
C LEU A 402 0.52 -20.98 -11.83
N LEU A 403 0.66 -19.72 -12.25
CA LEU A 403 0.51 -19.31 -13.65
C LEU A 403 1.84 -19.29 -14.44
N SER A 404 2.98 -19.38 -13.77
CA SER A 404 4.25 -19.65 -14.47
C SER A 404 4.15 -21.02 -15.15
N PRO A 405 4.40 -21.15 -16.47
CA PRO A 405 4.16 -22.39 -17.22
C PRO A 405 4.80 -23.64 -16.60
N ASN A 406 5.97 -23.45 -15.99
CA ASN A 406 6.66 -24.47 -15.22
C ASN A 406 7.57 -23.76 -14.19
N TYR A 407 7.02 -23.43 -13.03
CA TYR A 407 7.71 -22.68 -11.98
C TYR A 407 9.06 -23.32 -11.58
N ASP A 408 9.11 -24.63 -11.38
CA ASP A 408 10.33 -25.35 -10.98
C ASP A 408 11.45 -25.32 -12.05
N TYR A 409 11.08 -25.15 -13.32
CA TYR A 409 12.02 -25.07 -14.45
C TYR A 409 12.45 -23.64 -14.77
N TYR A 410 11.50 -22.70 -14.80
CA TYR A 410 11.75 -21.31 -15.19
C TYR A 410 12.16 -20.40 -14.03
N GLY A 411 11.83 -20.76 -12.79
CA GLY A 411 12.19 -20.02 -11.60
C GLY A 411 11.37 -18.74 -11.38
N ASN A 412 12.02 -17.75 -10.76
CA ASN A 412 11.38 -16.65 -10.04
C ASN A 412 12.26 -15.39 -10.05
N VAL A 413 12.51 -14.81 -11.22
CA VAL A 413 13.51 -13.74 -11.39
C VAL A 413 13.22 -12.52 -10.52
N HIS A 414 11.95 -12.11 -10.44
CA HIS A 414 11.49 -10.94 -9.69
C HIS A 414 11.42 -11.17 -8.17
N ASN A 415 10.64 -12.14 -7.67
CA ASN A 415 10.47 -12.26 -6.23
C ASN A 415 11.76 -12.79 -5.55
N ASP A 416 12.62 -13.54 -6.25
CA ASP A 416 13.93 -13.91 -5.71
C ASP A 416 14.82 -12.67 -5.49
N LEU A 417 14.76 -11.64 -6.36
CA LEU A 417 15.48 -10.37 -6.14
C LEU A 417 15.03 -9.68 -4.85
N HIS A 418 13.72 -9.52 -4.66
CA HIS A 418 13.15 -8.92 -3.45
C HIS A 418 13.54 -9.69 -2.19
N ALA A 419 13.39 -11.02 -2.22
CA ALA A 419 13.71 -11.90 -1.12
C ALA A 419 15.21 -11.86 -0.77
N ASN A 420 16.11 -12.00 -1.74
CA ASN A 420 17.56 -12.08 -1.49
C ASN A 420 18.17 -10.73 -1.15
N LEU A 421 17.71 -9.63 -1.76
CA LEU A 421 18.15 -8.29 -1.39
C LEU A 421 17.80 -7.94 0.06
N ALA A 422 16.70 -8.51 0.58
CA ALA A 422 16.30 -8.27 1.96
C ALA A 422 17.26 -8.91 2.99
N PHE A 423 18.06 -9.90 2.60
CA PHE A 423 19.11 -10.48 3.43
C PHE A 423 20.49 -9.87 3.20
N ALA A 424 20.63 -8.87 2.31
CA ALA A 424 21.94 -8.33 1.94
C ALA A 424 22.71 -7.66 3.10
N ALA A 425 22.03 -7.34 4.22
CA ALA A 425 22.65 -6.85 5.45
C ALA A 425 23.21 -7.97 6.36
N ASP A 426 22.71 -9.20 6.26
CA ASP A 426 23.16 -10.40 6.99
C ASP A 426 22.99 -11.65 6.09
N PRO A 427 23.75 -11.75 4.98
CA PRO A 427 23.47 -12.73 3.92
C PRO A 427 23.75 -14.19 4.32
N LEU A 428 24.49 -14.40 5.41
CA LEU A 428 24.78 -15.71 5.98
C LEU A 428 23.93 -16.02 7.24
N HIS A 429 23.07 -15.08 7.65
CA HIS A 429 22.26 -15.14 8.86
C HIS A 429 23.08 -15.38 10.15
N GLU A 430 24.31 -14.88 10.19
CA GLU A 430 25.24 -15.02 11.33
C GLU A 430 24.80 -14.19 12.52
N TYR A 431 24.20 -13.02 12.25
CA TYR A 431 23.73 -12.07 13.27
C TYR A 431 22.26 -12.30 13.64
N LYS A 432 21.59 -13.25 12.98
CA LYS A 432 20.16 -13.55 13.13
C LYS A 432 19.31 -12.30 12.93
N GLU A 433 19.66 -11.55 11.90
CA GLU A 433 18.89 -10.39 11.50
C GLU A 433 17.66 -10.77 10.67
N SER A 434 16.63 -9.91 10.74
CA SER A 434 15.41 -10.08 9.98
C SER A 434 15.59 -9.66 8.51
N PHE A 435 14.57 -9.85 7.69
CA PHE A 435 14.58 -9.34 6.33
C PHE A 435 14.40 -7.80 6.31
N ALA A 436 15.16 -7.13 5.45
CA ALA A 436 15.08 -5.68 5.24
C ALA A 436 13.82 -5.27 4.47
N LEU A 437 13.63 -3.96 4.36
CA LEU A 437 12.48 -3.31 3.72
C LEU A 437 12.12 -3.86 2.33
N THR A 438 13.10 -4.32 1.57
CA THR A 438 12.94 -4.78 0.18
C THR A 438 12.04 -6.01 0.04
N SER A 439 11.70 -6.69 1.14
CA SER A 439 10.71 -7.78 1.18
C SER A 439 9.30 -7.35 1.62
N TYR A 440 9.09 -6.15 2.17
CA TYR A 440 7.77 -5.72 2.69
C TYR A 440 6.96 -5.04 1.59
N ILE A 441 6.07 -5.79 0.93
CA ILE A 441 5.27 -5.30 -0.21
C ILE A 441 4.42 -4.05 0.12
N THR A 442 4.10 -3.86 1.40
CA THR A 442 3.40 -2.70 1.94
C THR A 442 4.16 -1.39 1.85
N THR A 443 5.50 -1.43 1.75
CA THR A 443 6.37 -0.24 1.78
C THR A 443 7.66 -0.35 0.98
N VAL A 444 7.80 -1.39 0.15
CA VAL A 444 9.03 -1.74 -0.57
C VAL A 444 9.61 -0.60 -1.41
N ALA A 445 8.77 0.22 -2.06
CA ALA A 445 9.21 1.31 -2.93
C ALA A 445 9.83 2.53 -2.21
N LYS A 446 9.96 2.47 -0.87
CA LYS A 446 10.76 3.42 -0.10
C LYS A 446 12.26 3.31 -0.40
N ASP A 447 12.79 2.09 -0.54
CA ASP A 447 14.19 1.84 -0.91
C ASP A 447 14.38 2.11 -2.42
N PRO A 448 15.34 2.98 -2.84
CA PRO A 448 15.65 3.20 -4.26
C PRO A 448 15.87 1.92 -5.07
N ALA A 449 16.37 0.85 -4.42
CA ALA A 449 16.63 -0.44 -5.04
C ALA A 449 15.38 -1.12 -5.63
N PHE A 450 14.16 -0.79 -5.16
CA PHE A 450 12.90 -1.19 -5.80
C PHE A 450 12.89 -0.79 -7.28
N PHE A 451 13.23 0.47 -7.58
CA PHE A 451 13.22 0.97 -8.95
C PHE A 451 14.36 0.39 -9.79
N ASN A 452 15.49 0.02 -9.19
CA ASN A 452 16.53 -0.74 -9.88
C ASN A 452 16.04 -2.15 -10.27
N ILE A 453 15.33 -2.85 -9.37
CA ILE A 453 14.70 -4.16 -9.68
C ILE A 453 13.69 -3.98 -10.82
N HIS A 454 12.76 -3.04 -10.71
CA HIS A 454 11.73 -2.87 -11.73
C HIS A 454 12.25 -2.31 -13.06
N GLN A 455 13.36 -1.58 -13.08
CA GLN A 455 14.06 -1.24 -14.33
C GLN A 455 14.66 -2.48 -15.01
N LEU A 456 15.31 -3.40 -14.26
CA LEU A 456 15.78 -4.68 -14.81
C LEU A 456 14.60 -5.51 -15.34
N MET A 457 13.50 -5.61 -14.58
CA MET A 457 12.32 -6.34 -15.05
C MET A 457 11.76 -5.70 -16.32
N ASP A 458 11.65 -4.37 -16.37
CA ASP A 458 11.18 -3.65 -17.55
C ASP A 458 12.08 -3.86 -18.78
N ASP A 459 13.39 -3.92 -18.61
CA ASP A 459 14.34 -4.27 -19.68
C ASP A 459 14.12 -5.71 -20.19
N LEU A 460 13.82 -6.67 -19.30
CA LEU A 460 13.48 -8.03 -19.68
C LEU A 460 12.14 -8.10 -20.44
N TYR A 461 11.12 -7.33 -20.04
CA TYR A 461 9.85 -7.26 -20.78
C TYR A 461 10.00 -6.56 -22.13
N GLU A 462 10.83 -5.51 -22.22
CA GLU A 462 11.07 -4.81 -23.48
C GLU A 462 11.74 -5.72 -24.52
N LYS A 463 12.62 -6.66 -24.12
CA LYS A 463 13.16 -7.72 -25.00
C LYS A 463 12.08 -8.56 -25.70
N TYR A 464 10.87 -8.66 -25.14
CA TYR A 464 9.72 -9.28 -25.82
C TYR A 464 8.99 -8.26 -26.71
N LYS A 465 8.64 -7.08 -26.17
CA LYS A 465 7.92 -6.03 -26.92
C LYS A 465 8.62 -5.65 -28.22
N ILE A 466 9.96 -5.59 -28.26
CA ILE A 466 10.73 -5.25 -29.47
C ILE A 466 10.69 -6.32 -30.58
N LYS A 467 10.21 -7.54 -30.27
CA LYS A 467 10.00 -8.61 -31.26
C LYS A 467 8.61 -8.58 -31.88
N LEU A 468 7.67 -7.86 -31.27
CA LEU A 468 6.35 -7.63 -31.84
C LEU A 468 6.49 -6.66 -33.01
N ALA A 469 5.68 -6.87 -34.06
CA ALA A 469 5.60 -5.91 -35.14
C ALA A 469 5.12 -4.54 -34.61
N PRO A 470 5.78 -3.43 -35.00
CA PRO A 470 5.22 -2.09 -34.85
C PRO A 470 3.81 -2.02 -35.40
N TYR A 471 2.93 -1.27 -34.74
CA TYR A 471 1.56 -1.12 -35.21
C TYR A 471 1.51 -0.55 -36.64
N SER A 472 0.68 -1.16 -37.48
CA SER A 472 0.33 -0.66 -38.81
C SER A 472 -0.41 0.68 -38.69
N THR A 473 -0.49 1.44 -39.80
CA THR A 473 -1.22 2.71 -39.82
C THR A 473 -2.71 2.50 -39.53
N ASP A 474 -3.28 1.40 -40.00
CA ASP A 474 -4.70 1.06 -39.81
C ASP A 474 -5.00 0.71 -38.35
N GLU A 475 -4.11 -0.04 -37.67
CA GLU A 475 -4.26 -0.35 -36.24
C GLU A 475 -4.27 0.89 -35.34
N VAL A 476 -3.52 1.94 -35.69
CA VAL A 476 -3.51 3.23 -34.96
C VAL A 476 -4.50 4.26 -35.51
N THR A 477 -5.14 4.00 -36.66
CA THR A 477 -6.15 4.88 -37.27
C THR A 477 -7.48 4.14 -37.51
N PRO A 478 -8.09 3.50 -36.47
CA PRO A 478 -9.28 2.66 -36.66
C PRO A 478 -10.55 3.44 -37.08
N LEU A 479 -10.53 4.78 -36.99
CA LEU A 479 -11.61 5.69 -37.37
C LEU A 479 -11.11 6.75 -38.36
N PRO A 480 -10.94 6.43 -39.66
CA PRO A 480 -10.40 7.37 -40.64
C PRO A 480 -11.28 8.61 -40.90
N ALA A 481 -12.57 8.56 -40.54
CA ALA A 481 -13.50 9.68 -40.61
C ALA A 481 -13.45 10.62 -39.39
N VAL A 482 -12.74 10.24 -38.32
CA VAL A 482 -12.61 11.03 -37.09
C VAL A 482 -11.24 11.70 -37.04
N THR A 483 -11.22 13.02 -36.91
CA THR A 483 -9.99 13.83 -36.82
C THR A 483 -9.93 14.53 -35.47
N LEU A 484 -8.87 14.28 -34.70
CA LEU A 484 -8.56 15.02 -33.48
C LEU A 484 -7.75 16.26 -33.87
N GLN A 485 -8.38 17.43 -33.83
CA GLN A 485 -7.80 18.69 -34.31
C GLN A 485 -6.83 19.32 -33.29
N SER A 486 -7.11 19.17 -32.00
CA SER A 486 -6.26 19.68 -30.93
C SER A 486 -6.58 19.04 -29.59
N VAL A 487 -5.59 18.98 -28.70
CA VAL A 487 -5.74 18.77 -27.25
C VAL A 487 -5.14 19.97 -26.51
N SER A 488 -5.70 20.30 -25.35
CA SER A 488 -5.17 21.33 -24.43
C SER A 488 -5.58 21.00 -23.00
N VAL A 489 -4.94 21.62 -22.01
CA VAL A 489 -5.38 21.58 -20.60
C VAL A 489 -5.68 22.97 -20.06
N ARG A 490 -6.72 23.06 -19.23
CA ARG A 490 -7.18 24.28 -18.56
C ARG A 490 -7.15 24.05 -17.05
N THR A 491 -6.20 24.67 -16.36
CA THR A 491 -6.05 24.52 -14.89
C THR A 491 -6.91 25.53 -14.15
N ALA A 492 -7.64 25.08 -13.13
CA ALA A 492 -8.50 25.93 -12.33
C ALA A 492 -7.69 27.08 -11.70
N GLY A 493 -8.18 28.31 -11.85
CA GLY A 493 -7.52 29.52 -11.33
C GLY A 493 -6.42 30.10 -12.24
N LEU A 494 -6.03 29.43 -13.34
CA LEU A 494 -5.09 29.97 -14.31
C LEU A 494 -5.80 30.51 -15.57
N SER A 495 -5.29 31.62 -16.10
CA SER A 495 -5.69 32.16 -17.41
C SER A 495 -4.87 31.59 -18.58
N GLN A 496 -3.75 30.92 -18.29
CA GLN A 496 -2.85 30.34 -19.27
C GLN A 496 -3.22 28.89 -19.57
N ASP A 497 -3.34 28.57 -20.86
CA ASP A 497 -3.50 27.21 -21.37
C ASP A 497 -2.22 26.39 -21.19
N ASN A 498 -2.37 25.08 -21.04
CA ASN A 498 -1.25 24.13 -21.01
C ASN A 498 -0.26 24.32 -19.85
N ALA A 499 -0.61 25.15 -18.85
CA ALA A 499 0.12 25.28 -17.60
C ALA A 499 -0.55 24.41 -16.53
N LEU A 500 0.18 23.41 -16.01
CA LEU A 500 -0.22 22.56 -14.89
C LEU A 500 0.49 23.02 -13.61
N ARG A 501 -0.12 22.70 -12.46
CA ARG A 501 0.34 23.15 -11.13
C ARG A 501 0.30 22.03 -10.11
N THR A 502 1.42 21.85 -9.42
CA THR A 502 1.61 20.91 -8.31
C THR A 502 2.04 21.67 -7.06
N TYR A 503 1.79 21.10 -5.89
CA TYR A 503 2.11 21.69 -4.59
C TYR A 503 2.20 20.58 -3.53
N MET A 504 2.66 20.90 -2.32
CA MET A 504 2.61 19.95 -1.20
C MET A 504 1.33 20.15 -0.40
N GLN A 505 0.67 19.07 -0.01
CA GLN A 505 -0.51 19.08 0.87
C GLN A 505 -0.17 18.36 2.17
N GLN A 506 -0.66 18.88 3.29
CA GLN A 506 -0.68 18.18 4.57
C GLN A 506 -2.04 17.57 4.83
N THR A 507 -2.04 16.38 5.45
CA THR A 507 -3.26 15.66 5.82
C THR A 507 -3.08 14.97 7.17
N ASP A 508 -4.13 14.99 7.99
CA ASP A 508 -4.14 14.42 9.34
C ASP A 508 -4.92 13.09 9.32
N LEU A 509 -4.24 11.98 9.64
CA LEU A 509 -4.84 10.65 9.74
C LEU A 509 -5.01 10.24 11.20
N ASP A 510 -6.20 9.77 11.59
CA ASP A 510 -6.38 9.06 12.86
C ASP A 510 -5.70 7.68 12.77
N VAL A 511 -4.66 7.48 13.58
CA VAL A 511 -3.87 6.24 13.67
C VAL A 511 -4.08 5.51 15.00
N SER A 512 -5.05 5.93 15.81
CA SER A 512 -5.32 5.40 17.16
C SER A 512 -5.59 3.89 17.16
N MET A 513 -6.03 3.34 16.02
CA MET A 513 -6.22 1.90 15.84
C MET A 513 -4.93 1.11 15.97
N GLY A 514 -3.77 1.63 15.58
CA GLY A 514 -2.49 0.92 15.65
C GLY A 514 -1.59 1.28 16.83
N LEU A 515 -2.00 2.19 17.71
CA LEU A 515 -1.14 2.65 18.82
C LEU A 515 -1.17 1.69 20.01
N ASP A 516 -0.55 0.53 19.85
CA ASP A 516 -0.40 -0.52 20.86
C ASP A 516 0.16 -0.03 22.22
N TYR A 517 -0.44 -0.50 23.31
CA TYR A 517 -0.06 -0.23 24.70
C TYR A 517 -0.05 1.25 25.12
N THR A 518 -0.85 2.10 24.46
CA THR A 518 -1.01 3.53 24.79
C THR A 518 -2.29 3.82 25.62
N PRO A 519 -2.44 5.02 26.21
CA PRO A 519 -3.69 5.48 26.85
C PRO A 519 -4.90 5.49 25.90
N PRO A 520 -6.14 5.68 26.42
CA PRO A 520 -7.32 5.95 25.59
C PRO A 520 -7.26 7.30 24.86
N GLY A 521 -8.26 7.50 24.01
CA GLY A 521 -8.50 8.70 23.23
C GLY A 521 -7.75 8.72 21.90
N ARG A 522 -8.11 9.66 21.03
CA ARG A 522 -7.58 9.79 19.67
C ARG A 522 -6.17 10.36 19.63
N GLN A 523 -5.43 9.96 18.60
CA GLN A 523 -4.16 10.54 18.20
C GLN A 523 -4.02 10.53 16.68
N TYR A 524 -3.53 11.64 16.14
CA TYR A 524 -3.41 11.84 14.70
C TYR A 524 -1.94 11.91 14.26
N ALA A 525 -1.67 11.42 13.05
CA ALA A 525 -0.42 11.55 12.33
C ALA A 525 -0.58 12.56 11.19
N ARG A 526 0.29 13.57 11.11
CA ARG A 526 0.30 14.53 10.01
C ARG A 526 1.29 14.11 8.94
N PHE A 527 0.77 13.74 7.78
CA PHE A 527 1.56 13.43 6.60
C PHE A 527 1.71 14.67 5.71
N THR A 528 2.74 14.68 4.86
CA THR A 528 2.91 15.67 3.78
C THR A 528 3.14 14.90 2.49
N HIS A 529 2.36 15.18 1.45
CA HIS A 529 2.39 14.49 0.16
C HIS A 529 2.23 15.46 -1.01
N LEU A 530 2.53 15.00 -2.22
CA LEU A 530 2.31 15.75 -3.45
C LEU A 530 0.80 15.86 -3.75
N GLN A 531 0.41 16.99 -4.34
CA GLN A 531 -0.94 17.25 -4.85
C GLN A 531 -0.86 18.13 -6.13
N HIS A 532 -1.94 18.18 -6.90
CA HIS A 532 -2.07 19.07 -8.05
C HIS A 532 -3.34 19.93 -8.02
N ARG A 533 -3.31 21.09 -8.69
CA ARG A 533 -4.52 21.89 -8.94
C ARG A 533 -5.42 21.13 -9.91
N ARG A 534 -6.74 21.17 -9.71
CA ARG A 534 -7.70 20.54 -10.64
C ARG A 534 -7.60 21.19 -12.01
N PHE A 535 -7.70 20.38 -13.07
CA PHE A 535 -7.63 20.85 -14.44
C PHE A 535 -8.55 20.01 -15.34
N ASP A 536 -8.96 20.58 -16.48
CA ASP A 536 -9.74 19.87 -17.50
C ASP A 536 -8.92 19.70 -18.77
N TYR A 537 -8.95 18.50 -19.36
CA TYR A 537 -8.58 18.29 -20.74
C TYR A 537 -9.68 18.82 -21.67
N VAL A 538 -9.28 19.54 -22.71
CA VAL A 538 -10.19 20.06 -23.74
C VAL A 538 -9.69 19.61 -25.11
N LEU A 539 -10.47 18.75 -25.75
CA LEU A 539 -10.17 18.18 -27.07
C LEU A 539 -11.17 18.71 -28.11
N GLN A 540 -10.67 19.07 -29.29
CA GLN A 540 -11.50 19.42 -30.44
C GLN A 540 -11.48 18.28 -31.44
N VAL A 541 -12.63 17.66 -31.69
CA VAL A 541 -12.75 16.43 -32.49
C VAL A 541 -13.80 16.62 -33.58
N LEU A 542 -13.40 16.38 -34.82
CA LEU A 542 -14.28 16.40 -35.99
C LEU A 542 -14.69 14.97 -36.32
N ASN A 543 -15.99 14.68 -36.27
CA ASN A 543 -16.58 13.45 -36.78
C ASN A 543 -17.17 13.72 -38.17
N ASN A 544 -16.56 13.21 -39.24
CA ASN A 544 -17.06 13.36 -40.61
C ASN A 544 -18.08 12.28 -41.02
N GLU A 545 -18.50 11.40 -40.10
CA GLU A 545 -19.60 10.47 -40.34
C GLU A 545 -20.97 11.16 -40.26
N SER A 546 -21.99 10.55 -40.87
CA SER A 546 -23.38 11.02 -40.79
C SER A 546 -24.13 10.57 -39.53
N GLN A 547 -23.45 9.93 -38.58
CA GLN A 547 -24.02 9.34 -37.37
C GLN A 547 -23.15 9.62 -36.13
N ASP A 548 -23.74 9.50 -34.94
CA ASP A 548 -23.00 9.53 -33.68
C ASP A 548 -21.97 8.38 -33.63
N ARG A 549 -20.75 8.69 -33.22
CA ARG A 549 -19.65 7.73 -33.07
C ARG A 549 -19.19 7.68 -31.62
N LYS A 550 -19.35 6.53 -30.95
CA LYS A 550 -18.76 6.29 -29.64
C LYS A 550 -17.28 5.95 -29.77
N VAL A 551 -16.44 6.56 -28.95
CA VAL A 551 -14.97 6.48 -29.00
C VAL A 551 -14.38 6.24 -27.62
N PHE A 552 -13.15 5.72 -27.58
CA PHE A 552 -12.24 5.95 -26.46
C PHE A 552 -11.34 7.14 -26.75
N VAL A 553 -11.05 7.92 -25.72
CA VAL A 553 -10.00 8.95 -25.70
C VAL A 553 -8.91 8.46 -24.77
N ARG A 554 -7.67 8.38 -25.26
CA ARG A 554 -6.48 7.90 -24.55
C ARG A 554 -5.50 9.06 -24.37
N LEU A 555 -5.03 9.30 -23.16
CA LEU A 555 -4.17 10.43 -22.79
C LEU A 555 -2.85 9.97 -22.18
N PHE A 556 -1.73 10.53 -22.65
CA PHE A 556 -0.38 10.24 -22.18
C PHE A 556 0.45 11.52 -21.98
N LEU A 557 1.29 11.53 -20.95
CA LEU A 557 2.31 12.56 -20.70
C LEU A 557 3.69 11.98 -21.01
N LEU A 558 4.41 12.60 -21.94
CA LEU A 558 5.73 12.19 -22.37
C LEU A 558 6.77 13.18 -21.84
N MET A 559 7.80 12.66 -21.17
CA MET A 559 9.02 13.41 -20.87
C MET A 559 9.73 13.79 -22.16
N THR A 560 10.23 15.03 -22.27
CA THR A 560 10.99 15.49 -23.45
C THR A 560 12.47 15.67 -23.20
N GLU A 561 12.86 15.91 -21.94
CA GLU A 561 14.20 16.33 -21.54
C GLU A 561 14.69 15.51 -20.34
N ASP A 562 16.01 15.30 -20.27
CA ASP A 562 16.71 14.65 -19.16
C ASP A 562 16.99 15.63 -18.00
N GLU A 563 17.75 15.20 -16.98
CA GLU A 563 18.11 16.03 -15.83
C GLU A 563 18.98 17.25 -16.15
N ASN A 564 19.59 17.29 -17.34
CA ASN A 564 20.44 18.37 -17.83
C ASN A 564 19.70 19.29 -18.84
N GLY A 565 18.43 19.00 -19.16
CA GLY A 565 17.68 19.69 -20.21
C GLY A 565 18.01 19.21 -21.64
N SER A 566 18.66 18.06 -21.79
CA SER A 566 18.98 17.48 -23.10
C SER A 566 17.77 16.70 -23.63
N PRO A 567 17.45 16.78 -24.94
CA PRO A 567 16.33 16.02 -25.52
C PRO A 567 16.47 14.50 -25.33
N LEU A 568 15.43 13.86 -24.81
CA LEU A 568 15.36 12.41 -24.64
C LEU A 568 15.14 11.69 -25.98
N ASP A 569 15.76 10.52 -26.14
CA ASP A 569 15.50 9.63 -27.28
C ASP A 569 14.02 9.26 -27.39
N LEU A 570 13.48 9.29 -28.61
CA LEU A 570 12.05 9.05 -28.87
C LEU A 570 11.57 7.68 -28.35
N ASP A 571 12.45 6.67 -28.32
CA ASP A 571 12.13 5.35 -27.75
C ASP A 571 12.01 5.38 -26.21
N PHE A 572 12.82 6.19 -25.53
CA PHE A 572 12.70 6.43 -24.09
C PHE A 572 11.38 7.17 -23.78
N GLN A 573 11.06 8.23 -24.54
CA GLN A 573 9.81 8.99 -24.37
C GLN A 573 8.57 8.11 -24.53
N ARG A 574 8.64 7.15 -25.46
CA ARG A 574 7.63 6.13 -25.71
C ARG A 574 7.53 5.13 -24.55
N ARG A 575 8.64 4.45 -24.24
CA ARG A 575 8.70 3.34 -23.28
C ARG A 575 8.32 3.79 -21.87
N PHE A 576 8.74 5.00 -21.48
CA PHE A 576 8.40 5.64 -20.21
C PHE A 576 7.37 6.76 -20.36
N SER A 577 6.43 6.59 -21.30
CA SER A 577 5.23 7.44 -21.36
C SER A 577 4.32 7.15 -20.17
N MET A 578 3.86 8.23 -19.52
CA MET A 578 2.96 8.15 -18.37
C MET A 578 1.51 8.20 -18.87
N GLN A 579 0.74 7.14 -18.66
CA GLN A 579 -0.69 7.15 -18.97
C GLN A 579 -1.41 8.07 -17.97
N LEU A 580 -2.28 8.95 -18.47
CA LEU A 580 -3.04 9.89 -17.63
C LEU A 580 -4.52 9.50 -17.49
N ASP A 581 -5.14 9.01 -18.57
CA ASP A 581 -6.55 8.61 -18.60
C ASP A 581 -6.87 7.78 -19.86
N THR A 582 -7.93 6.98 -19.78
CA THR A 582 -8.63 6.38 -20.92
C THR A 582 -10.13 6.38 -20.60
N PHE A 583 -10.93 7.11 -21.39
CA PHE A 583 -12.35 7.30 -21.10
C PHE A 583 -13.21 7.24 -22.37
N GLU A 584 -14.50 6.93 -22.19
CA GLU A 584 -15.47 6.90 -23.29
C GLU A 584 -16.08 8.28 -23.56
N ALA A 585 -16.31 8.58 -24.84
CA ALA A 585 -17.04 9.76 -25.29
C ALA A 585 -17.94 9.42 -26.49
N THR A 586 -19.00 10.20 -26.69
CA THR A 586 -19.85 10.12 -27.90
C THR A 586 -19.64 11.38 -28.72
N LEU A 587 -19.31 11.22 -29.99
CA LEU A 587 -19.08 12.30 -30.94
C LEU A 587 -20.25 12.41 -31.91
N SER A 588 -21.00 13.50 -31.90
CA SER A 588 -22.03 13.74 -32.91
C SER A 588 -21.43 14.18 -34.25
N PRO A 589 -22.15 14.06 -35.37
CA PRO A 589 -21.68 14.54 -36.68
C PRO A 589 -21.22 16.00 -36.65
N GLY A 590 -20.05 16.27 -37.24
CA GLY A 590 -19.41 17.58 -37.24
C GLY A 590 -18.43 17.79 -36.07
N ALA A 591 -18.30 19.04 -35.63
CA ALA A 591 -17.32 19.46 -34.64
C ALA A 591 -17.82 19.25 -33.20
N ASN A 592 -16.98 18.61 -32.37
CA ASN A 592 -17.25 18.30 -30.97
C ASN A 592 -16.15 18.90 -30.09
N THR A 593 -16.52 19.52 -28.96
CA THR A 593 -15.58 19.84 -27.88
C THR A 593 -15.77 18.82 -26.75
N VAL A 594 -14.84 17.88 -26.63
CA VAL A 594 -14.83 16.91 -25.52
C VAL A 594 -14.10 17.54 -24.33
N ARG A 595 -14.72 17.48 -23.15
CA ARG A 595 -14.14 17.95 -21.89
C ARG A 595 -14.08 16.80 -20.89
N ARG A 596 -12.99 16.71 -20.14
CA ARG A 596 -12.75 15.66 -19.15
C ARG A 596 -11.99 16.25 -17.97
N SER A 597 -12.48 16.08 -16.75
CA SER A 597 -11.80 16.61 -15.57
C SER A 597 -10.72 15.65 -15.07
N SER A 598 -9.64 16.20 -14.52
CA SER A 598 -8.53 15.43 -13.95
C SER A 598 -8.98 14.49 -12.82
N VAL A 599 -10.03 14.88 -12.08
CA VAL A 599 -10.58 14.10 -10.95
C VAL A 599 -11.41 12.89 -11.38
N ASP A 600 -11.82 12.81 -12.65
CA ASP A 600 -12.63 11.70 -13.15
C ASP A 600 -11.78 10.55 -13.73
N SER A 601 -10.45 10.67 -13.72
CA SER A 601 -9.52 9.79 -14.45
C SER A 601 -9.69 8.31 -14.10
N ALA A 602 -9.69 7.46 -15.12
CA ALA A 602 -9.68 6.00 -15.03
C ALA A 602 -8.39 5.43 -14.42
N LEU A 603 -7.35 6.23 -14.27
CA LEU A 603 -6.07 5.85 -13.64
C LEU A 603 -6.18 5.88 -12.11
N THR A 604 -6.88 6.87 -11.60
CA THR A 604 -6.80 7.27 -10.19
C THR A 604 -8.05 6.89 -9.41
N ILE A 605 -7.92 6.89 -8.09
CA ILE A 605 -9.04 6.96 -7.15
C ILE A 605 -8.86 8.18 -6.23
N ASP A 606 -9.95 8.64 -5.63
CA ASP A 606 -9.89 9.64 -4.58
C ASP A 606 -9.35 9.00 -3.29
N ASN A 607 -8.04 9.17 -3.05
CA ASN A 607 -7.40 8.68 -1.84
C ASN A 607 -7.60 9.63 -0.64
N ASP A 608 -7.93 10.91 -0.86
CA ASP A 608 -8.25 11.83 0.24
C ASP A 608 -9.59 11.48 0.90
N ALA A 609 -10.39 10.62 0.25
CA ALA A 609 -11.57 9.97 0.81
C ALA A 609 -11.32 9.30 2.17
N ILE A 610 -10.10 8.83 2.46
CA ILE A 610 -9.74 8.23 3.76
C ILE A 610 -9.79 9.26 4.90
N TYR A 611 -9.69 10.55 4.59
CA TYR A 611 -9.77 11.68 5.54
C TYR A 611 -11.18 12.30 5.64
N THR A 612 -12.12 11.89 4.79
CA THR A 612 -13.50 12.40 4.83
C THR A 612 -14.25 11.74 6.00
N PRO A 613 -14.96 12.47 6.89
CA PRO A 613 -15.80 11.87 7.92
C PRO A 613 -17.20 11.47 7.40
N GLN A 614 -17.72 10.35 7.92
CA GLN A 614 -19.10 9.83 7.77
C GLN A 614 -19.69 9.79 6.33
N PRO A 615 -19.16 8.95 5.41
CA PRO A 615 -19.77 8.71 4.10
C PRO A 615 -21.07 7.92 4.21
N SER A 616 -21.88 7.99 3.16
CA SER A 616 -23.11 7.19 3.05
C SER A 616 -22.82 5.70 2.90
N VAL A 617 -23.76 4.81 3.29
CA VAL A 617 -23.61 3.35 3.09
C VAL A 617 -23.38 2.97 1.63
N ALA A 618 -24.01 3.67 0.68
CA ALA A 618 -23.78 3.46 -0.75
C ALA A 618 -22.34 3.80 -1.16
N GLU A 619 -21.79 4.87 -0.59
CA GLU A 619 -20.41 5.28 -0.79
C GLU A 619 -19.43 4.33 -0.09
N ILE A 620 -19.74 3.82 1.11
CA ILE A 620 -18.95 2.76 1.78
C ILE A 620 -18.86 1.53 0.90
N ARG A 621 -20.00 1.02 0.39
CA ARG A 621 -20.05 -0.12 -0.53
C ARG A 621 -19.20 0.13 -1.78
N ARG A 622 -19.32 1.31 -2.40
CA ARG A 622 -18.52 1.70 -3.57
C ARG A 622 -17.03 1.75 -3.25
N ARG A 623 -16.63 2.44 -2.17
CA ARG A 623 -15.25 2.53 -1.70
C ARG A 623 -14.68 1.13 -1.45
N ASN A 624 -15.40 0.26 -0.74
CA ASN A 624 -15.00 -1.12 -0.44
C ASN A 624 -14.84 -2.00 -1.71
N ALA A 625 -15.68 -1.82 -2.72
CA ALA A 625 -15.58 -2.55 -3.99
C ALA A 625 -14.45 -2.01 -4.89
N CYS A 626 -14.27 -0.69 -4.93
CA CYS A 626 -13.37 0.02 -5.86
C CYS A 626 -12.13 0.59 -5.13
N ARG A 627 -11.47 -0.23 -4.30
CA ARG A 627 -10.35 0.22 -3.43
C ARG A 627 -9.03 0.47 -4.13
N CYS A 628 -8.82 -0.10 -5.31
CA CYS A 628 -7.55 -0.11 -6.03
C CYS A 628 -7.54 0.99 -7.11
N GLY A 629 -6.51 1.83 -7.11
CA GLY A 629 -6.22 2.81 -8.16
C GLY A 629 -5.05 3.70 -7.77
N TRP A 630 -4.42 4.36 -8.76
CA TRP A 630 -3.30 5.27 -8.52
C TRP A 630 -3.72 6.47 -7.64
N PRO A 631 -2.84 7.03 -6.79
CA PRO A 631 -3.17 8.23 -6.05
C PRO A 631 -3.45 9.43 -6.95
N SER A 632 -4.61 10.06 -6.77
CA SER A 632 -4.99 11.31 -7.44
C SER A 632 -3.92 12.40 -7.33
N GLY A 633 -3.37 12.62 -6.12
CA GLY A 633 -2.27 13.57 -5.89
C GLY A 633 -0.96 13.26 -6.65
N LEU A 634 -0.79 12.03 -7.13
CA LEU A 634 0.34 11.61 -7.97
C LEU A 634 -0.01 11.51 -9.47
N LEU A 635 -1.18 12.00 -9.92
CA LEU A 635 -1.56 12.01 -11.35
C LEU A 635 -0.51 12.72 -12.22
N LEU A 636 0.06 13.82 -11.73
CA LEU A 636 1.11 14.60 -12.41
C LEU A 636 2.46 14.42 -11.72
N PRO A 637 3.59 14.48 -12.44
CA PRO A 637 4.92 14.51 -11.83
C PRO A 637 5.11 15.83 -11.06
N ARG A 638 6.00 15.90 -10.07
CA ARG A 638 6.16 17.15 -9.30
C ARG A 638 6.52 18.33 -10.20
N GLY A 639 7.41 18.14 -11.18
CA GLY A 639 7.97 19.25 -11.95
C GLY A 639 8.89 20.14 -11.11
N SER A 640 9.22 21.32 -11.65
CA SER A 640 10.12 22.29 -11.03
C SER A 640 9.44 23.65 -10.78
N PRO A 641 9.97 24.50 -9.88
CA PRO A 641 9.48 25.87 -9.71
C PRO A 641 9.64 26.76 -10.96
N ALA A 642 10.55 26.42 -11.87
CA ALA A 642 10.70 27.10 -13.16
C ALA A 642 9.69 26.62 -14.22
N GLY A 643 9.04 25.48 -13.98
CA GLY A 643 8.29 24.72 -14.96
C GLY A 643 9.16 23.64 -15.61
N THR A 644 8.60 22.46 -15.79
CA THR A 644 9.21 21.34 -16.53
C THR A 644 8.38 21.06 -17.79
N PRO A 645 9.00 21.02 -18.99
CA PRO A 645 8.29 20.75 -20.23
C PRO A 645 7.93 19.25 -20.37
N TYR A 646 6.75 19.00 -20.92
CA TYR A 646 6.28 17.67 -21.33
C TYR A 646 5.45 17.80 -22.61
N LYS A 647 5.25 16.68 -23.32
CA LYS A 647 4.24 16.58 -24.39
C LYS A 647 3.02 15.82 -23.87
N LEU A 648 1.86 16.43 -23.96
CA LEU A 648 0.57 15.76 -23.79
C LEU A 648 0.14 15.17 -25.15
N LEU A 649 0.16 13.84 -25.27
CA LEU A 649 -0.40 13.11 -26.41
C LEU A 649 -1.84 12.71 -26.12
N ALA A 650 -2.73 12.94 -27.07
CA ALA A 650 -4.09 12.44 -27.08
C ALA A 650 -4.35 11.60 -28.34
N MET A 651 -5.10 10.52 -28.20
CA MET A 651 -5.52 9.63 -29.30
C MET A 651 -7.00 9.29 -29.15
N VAL A 652 -7.74 9.28 -30.25
CA VAL A 652 -9.15 8.83 -30.31
C VAL A 652 -9.24 7.50 -31.05
N THR A 653 -9.89 6.49 -30.46
CA THR A 653 -10.05 5.13 -31.04
C THR A 653 -11.48 4.63 -31.01
N ASP A 654 -11.78 3.58 -31.80
CA ASP A 654 -13.13 3.00 -31.88
C ASP A 654 -13.51 2.26 -30.60
N PHE A 655 -14.51 2.76 -29.89
CA PHE A 655 -15.02 2.12 -28.67
C PHE A 655 -15.51 0.69 -28.96
N ALA A 656 -16.10 0.44 -30.12
CA ALA A 656 -16.66 -0.88 -30.45
C ALA A 656 -15.58 -1.93 -30.75
N GLN A 657 -14.39 -1.51 -31.19
CA GLN A 657 -13.23 -2.39 -31.39
C GLN A 657 -12.42 -2.58 -30.11
N ASP A 658 -12.37 -1.56 -29.25
CA ASP A 658 -11.46 -1.52 -28.12
C ASP A 658 -12.12 -1.96 -26.79
N ARG A 659 -13.44 -1.80 -26.60
CA ARG A 659 -14.12 -2.16 -25.36
C ARG A 659 -14.30 -3.68 -25.25
N ALA A 660 -13.71 -4.29 -24.22
CA ALA A 660 -13.98 -5.68 -23.87
C ALA A 660 -15.43 -5.87 -23.38
N PRO A 661 -16.04 -7.07 -23.50
CA PRO A 661 -17.41 -7.32 -23.03
C PRO A 661 -17.62 -6.92 -21.57
N LYS A 662 -18.60 -6.04 -21.32
CA LYS A 662 -18.92 -5.57 -19.96
C LYS A 662 -19.72 -6.63 -19.19
N ALA A 663 -19.20 -7.08 -18.05
CA ALA A 663 -19.98 -7.91 -17.13
C ALA A 663 -21.03 -7.06 -16.38
N ALA A 664 -22.19 -7.65 -16.08
CA ALA A 664 -23.25 -6.97 -15.33
C ALA A 664 -22.87 -6.64 -13.87
N SER A 665 -21.81 -7.28 -13.36
CA SER A 665 -21.20 -7.07 -12.05
C SER A 665 -20.26 -5.85 -11.96
N GLU A 666 -19.88 -5.23 -13.09
CA GLU A 666 -18.88 -4.14 -13.11
C GLU A 666 -19.42 -2.84 -12.50
N GLN A 667 -19.00 -2.55 -11.26
CA GLN A 667 -19.39 -1.36 -10.48
C GLN A 667 -18.37 -0.21 -10.51
N CYS A 668 -17.09 -0.50 -10.83
CA CYS A 668 -16.01 0.48 -10.79
C CYS A 668 -15.75 1.12 -12.16
N SER A 669 -15.56 2.43 -12.17
CA SER A 669 -15.25 3.24 -13.38
C SER A 669 -13.91 3.98 -13.26
N ASP A 670 -13.34 3.97 -12.06
CA ASP A 670 -12.10 4.57 -11.59
C ASP A 670 -11.05 3.49 -11.28
N GLY A 671 -9.77 3.86 -11.23
CA GLY A 671 -8.63 2.96 -10.95
C GLY A 671 -8.34 1.83 -11.95
N TRP A 672 -9.27 1.50 -12.86
CA TRP A 672 -9.20 0.27 -13.67
C TRP A 672 -8.00 0.17 -14.61
N LEU A 673 -7.40 1.29 -14.99
CA LEU A 673 -6.21 1.30 -15.86
C LEU A 673 -4.99 0.60 -15.25
N LEU A 674 -4.94 0.48 -13.92
CA LEU A 674 -3.89 -0.24 -13.21
C LEU A 674 -4.42 -1.40 -12.34
N CYS A 675 -5.74 -1.55 -12.22
CA CYS A 675 -6.37 -2.54 -11.32
C CYS A 675 -7.36 -3.49 -12.00
N GLY A 676 -7.61 -3.36 -13.30
CA GLY A 676 -8.75 -4.02 -13.94
C GLY A 676 -10.08 -3.63 -13.28
N VAL A 677 -11.12 -4.45 -13.42
CA VAL A 677 -12.39 -4.24 -12.72
C VAL A 677 -12.70 -5.48 -11.86
N PRO A 678 -12.85 -5.33 -10.53
CA PRO A 678 -13.21 -6.43 -9.64
C PRO A 678 -14.48 -7.15 -10.10
N GLY A 679 -14.43 -8.48 -10.17
CA GLY A 679 -15.56 -9.31 -10.63
C GLY A 679 -15.84 -9.26 -12.14
N SER A 680 -14.93 -8.70 -12.95
CA SER A 680 -14.95 -8.86 -14.41
C SER A 680 -14.05 -10.02 -14.85
N THR A 681 -14.49 -10.74 -15.88
CA THR A 681 -13.71 -11.79 -16.56
C THR A 681 -12.83 -11.23 -17.69
N HIS A 682 -12.80 -9.91 -17.88
CA HIS A 682 -11.97 -9.25 -18.89
C HIS A 682 -11.34 -7.97 -18.34
N TYR A 683 -10.11 -7.68 -18.75
CA TYR A 683 -9.58 -6.32 -18.63
C TYR A 683 -10.39 -5.39 -19.57
N PRO A 684 -10.81 -4.17 -19.17
CA PRO A 684 -11.84 -3.42 -19.91
C PRO A 684 -11.51 -3.00 -21.34
N ASP A 685 -10.23 -2.94 -21.71
CA ASP A 685 -9.73 -2.53 -23.03
C ASP A 685 -8.99 -3.71 -23.69
N VAL A 686 -9.41 -4.15 -24.87
CA VAL A 686 -8.79 -5.30 -25.56
C VAL A 686 -7.43 -4.96 -26.19
N ARG A 687 -7.06 -3.68 -26.30
CA ARG A 687 -5.71 -3.27 -26.74
C ARG A 687 -4.67 -3.63 -25.68
N ALA A 688 -3.41 -3.70 -26.11
CA ALA A 688 -2.28 -3.90 -25.20
C ALA A 688 -2.22 -2.75 -24.18
N MET A 689 -1.80 -3.05 -22.96
CA MET A 689 -1.64 -2.01 -21.93
C MET A 689 -0.47 -1.10 -22.33
N GLY A 690 -0.71 0.22 -22.32
CA GLY A 690 0.19 1.22 -22.90
C GLY A 690 -0.04 1.51 -24.40
N PHE A 691 -1.03 0.90 -25.07
CA PHE A 691 -1.33 1.18 -26.49
C PHE A 691 -1.63 2.67 -26.72
N PRO A 692 -1.02 3.33 -27.73
CA PRO A 692 -0.25 2.74 -28.85
C PRO A 692 1.28 2.79 -28.67
N LEU A 693 1.78 3.15 -27.48
CA LEU A 693 3.20 3.39 -27.20
C LEU A 693 3.92 2.15 -26.64
N ASP A 694 3.21 1.07 -26.33
CA ASP A 694 3.79 -0.15 -25.74
C ASP A 694 4.75 -0.92 -26.67
N ARG A 695 4.74 -0.64 -27.98
CA ARG A 695 5.63 -1.25 -28.99
C ARG A 695 6.51 -0.22 -29.69
N PRO A 696 7.72 -0.58 -30.15
CA PRO A 696 8.55 0.31 -30.96
C PRO A 696 7.83 0.86 -32.19
N PHE A 697 8.21 2.07 -32.58
CA PHE A 697 7.65 2.74 -33.76
C PHE A 697 8.09 2.08 -35.08
N ARG A 698 7.31 2.34 -36.14
CA ARG A 698 7.69 1.98 -37.51
C ARG A 698 9.01 2.67 -37.89
N ALA A 699 9.87 2.03 -38.66
CA ALA A 699 11.21 2.53 -38.99
C ALA A 699 11.27 3.92 -39.65
N ALA A 700 10.17 4.39 -40.25
CA ALA A 700 10.03 5.73 -40.84
C ALA A 700 9.80 6.85 -39.80
N VAL A 701 9.34 6.52 -38.58
CA VAL A 701 9.11 7.48 -37.50
C VAL A 701 10.47 7.88 -36.91
N LYS A 702 10.78 9.18 -36.89
CA LYS A 702 12.02 9.74 -36.30
C LYS A 702 11.75 10.78 -35.23
N THR A 703 10.58 11.41 -35.28
CA THR A 703 10.06 12.37 -34.32
C THR A 703 8.67 11.93 -33.85
N LEU A 704 8.19 12.48 -32.73
CA LEU A 704 6.80 12.30 -32.30
C LEU A 704 5.80 12.79 -33.36
N GLY A 705 6.18 13.78 -34.18
CA GLY A 705 5.36 14.27 -35.29
C GLY A 705 5.13 13.23 -36.38
N ASP A 706 6.15 12.43 -36.72
CA ASP A 706 6.04 11.37 -37.74
C ASP A 706 5.16 10.19 -37.30
N PHE A 707 4.88 10.08 -36.00
CA PHE A 707 3.99 9.07 -35.44
C PHE A 707 2.51 9.46 -35.58
N LEU A 708 2.20 10.75 -35.64
CA LEU A 708 0.83 11.24 -35.55
C LEU A 708 -0.02 10.83 -36.76
N THR A 709 -1.22 10.35 -36.47
CA THR A 709 -2.28 10.06 -37.42
C THR A 709 -3.45 11.03 -37.21
N PRO A 710 -4.43 11.14 -38.14
CA PRO A 710 -5.49 12.15 -38.03
C PRO A 710 -6.32 12.11 -36.74
N ASN A 711 -6.38 10.96 -36.06
CA ASN A 711 -7.02 10.73 -34.77
C ASN A 711 -6.10 10.98 -33.55
N MET A 712 -4.91 11.55 -33.75
CA MET A 712 -3.97 11.94 -32.70
C MET A 712 -3.68 13.44 -32.71
N ALA A 713 -3.44 14.03 -31.54
CA ALA A 713 -2.90 15.37 -31.40
C ALA A 713 -1.94 15.45 -30.22
N VAL A 714 -1.01 16.40 -30.29
CA VAL A 714 -0.02 16.67 -29.23
C VAL A 714 -0.08 18.13 -28.84
N ALA A 715 0.09 18.40 -27.55
CA ALA A 715 0.30 19.74 -27.02
C ALA A 715 1.57 19.80 -26.16
N ASP A 716 2.31 20.91 -26.27
CA ASP A 716 3.29 21.30 -25.26
C ASP A 716 2.57 21.69 -23.98
N VAL A 717 2.96 21.09 -22.85
CA VAL A 717 2.46 21.41 -21.51
C VAL A 717 3.62 21.61 -20.54
N VAL A 718 3.43 22.48 -19.55
CA VAL A 718 4.44 22.79 -18.53
C VAL A 718 3.89 22.46 -17.15
N VAL A 719 4.57 21.59 -16.40
CA VAL A 719 4.24 21.30 -15.01
C VAL A 719 5.12 22.15 -14.09
N GLN A 720 4.51 23.06 -13.33
CA GLN A 720 5.23 23.94 -12.40
C GLN A 720 4.87 23.61 -10.95
N PHE A 721 5.91 23.44 -10.13
CA PHE A 721 5.78 23.21 -8.70
C PHE A 721 5.66 24.55 -7.94
N GLU A 722 4.51 24.77 -7.33
CA GLU A 722 4.28 25.82 -6.35
C GLU A 722 4.99 25.41 -5.06
N ASN A 723 6.06 26.12 -4.70
CA ASN A 723 6.87 25.83 -3.50
C ASN A 723 6.15 26.29 -2.21
N THR A 724 4.98 25.70 -1.99
CA THR A 724 4.02 25.99 -0.92
C THR A 724 3.47 24.67 -0.37
N THR A 725 3.35 24.60 0.95
CA THR A 725 2.66 23.50 1.63
C THR A 725 1.31 23.99 2.12
N GLU A 726 0.23 23.42 1.60
CA GLU A 726 -1.12 23.69 2.08
C GLU A 726 -1.40 22.88 3.36
N PRO A 727 -2.01 23.49 4.40
CA PRO A 727 -2.37 22.80 5.63
C PRO A 727 -3.54 21.83 5.40
N PRO A 728 -3.82 20.91 6.35
CA PRO A 728 -4.98 20.03 6.27
C PRO A 728 -6.29 20.80 6.09
N THR A 729 -7.04 20.45 5.04
CA THR A 729 -8.30 21.10 4.64
C THR A 729 -9.39 20.97 5.72
N ALA A 730 -9.32 19.91 6.52
CA ALA A 730 -10.02 19.76 7.77
C ALA A 730 -8.99 19.64 8.89
N LEU A 731 -8.85 20.68 9.72
CA LEU A 731 -8.34 20.51 11.07
C LEU A 731 -9.31 19.58 11.81
N LEU A 732 -8.79 18.60 12.54
CA LEU A 732 -9.58 17.67 13.36
C LEU A 732 -9.44 18.00 14.87
N PRO A 733 -9.93 19.16 15.36
CA PRO A 733 -9.89 19.44 16.79
C PRO A 733 -10.89 18.52 17.52
N GLY A 734 -10.38 17.64 18.37
CA GLY A 734 -11.08 17.10 19.54
C GLY A 734 -12.47 16.46 19.34
N GLY A 735 -12.80 15.91 18.17
CA GLY A 735 -14.10 15.25 17.97
C GLY A 735 -14.46 14.81 16.55
N ALA A 736 -13.89 15.43 15.50
CA ALA A 736 -14.02 14.95 14.13
C ALA A 736 -13.02 13.81 13.85
N SER A 737 -13.43 12.77 13.11
CA SER A 737 -12.66 11.53 12.94
C SER A 737 -12.58 11.09 11.48
N THR A 738 -11.38 10.65 11.06
CA THR A 738 -11.15 9.89 9.82
C THR A 738 -11.13 8.37 10.07
N SER A 739 -11.18 7.96 11.33
CA SER A 739 -11.33 6.56 11.75
C SER A 739 -12.81 6.18 11.83
N TRP A 740 -13.08 4.95 11.41
CA TRP A 740 -14.41 4.35 11.23
C TRP A 740 -14.87 3.49 12.40
N MET A 741 -14.09 3.44 13.48
CA MET A 741 -14.44 2.63 14.63
C MET A 741 -15.75 3.11 15.27
N PRO A 742 -16.69 2.19 15.57
CA PRO A 742 -17.93 2.49 16.27
C PRO A 742 -17.72 2.84 17.75
#